data_AF-A0AAJ4E2L7-F1
#
_entry.id   AF-A0AAJ4E2L7-F1
#
_cell.length_a   1.000
_cell.length_b   1.000
_cell.length_c   1.000
_cell.angle_alpha   90.00
_cell.angle_beta   90.00
_cell.angle_gamma   90.00
#
_symmetry.space_group_name_H-M   'P 1'
#
loop_
_entity.id
_entity.type
_entity.pdbx_description
1 polymer ?
#
loop_
_entity_poly.entity_id
_entity_poly.type
_entity_poly.pdbx_seq_one_letter_code
_entity_poly.pdbx_strand_id
1 'polypeptide(L)'
;MRRWKHKVALSVLFCFGAIANANAAGKYDSIPQMGKTAKESIANYQGTERINGVKTLQDYIVQEEELFDFLFENHPMFKYQESGNLVGDYHISDRGEEYLDTGHSPSYSKGVGKPRAVQYRLGAKSILDYPNNFVGPEKCAECHATQYEKWQRSRHAKTIRFPGEHPEVDNDIEQTMYGTKDTSILPDGVTPDAIYATVGTPRTKYGFIDAWLVRGTYHIEGGLLKDGTGKMVAGANQFSRGWAEWLTPEMAKKINDVIPAFPTTLEAFGASGSHQKGMSSYGAKYREAMLFQPASSYCEICHSFKFDFQSQQEYFDALGDPKKLQEHTISKGIACEECHGAGGHLDGGTGGMESNCERCHQRFQYDPTLQDTPEAQLKGEYAFGVKMKSLCPSCGTEGSQMYNSVHYEKGMRCTTCHDPHEVTDGDWKSGFTKPKLKKDCKDCHAAQTLIADNTDTHNKQTCQSCHMPNMGSCENFKAMQFPDQAGFDAVRKSHMWKIDVDPTRKTLNPPEGQPRTGGPEGVKGWTVAKNEEGRNYLDLMWSCARTAISDHDVVENKGCHSQFQSELEVGLHYEDQLEIYGEVMKWQKPVKEVYAKVEQALVRIDQLLEVTKLSTEDKTQVLMLAEKAQETVELIKKDGSWGVHGFRYSQKRLDAALTYVTQAQNILDGTGYAAK
;
A
#
# COMPACT_ATOMS: atom_id res chain seq x y z
N MET A 1 -23.18 28.71 -26.10
CA MET A 1 -24.44 27.96 -26.28
C MET A 1 -24.14 26.72 -27.11
N ARG A 2 -24.24 25.54 -26.51
CA ARG A 2 -23.54 24.30 -26.88
C ARG A 2 -24.19 23.59 -28.08
N ARG A 3 -23.39 23.30 -29.13
CA ARG A 3 -23.79 22.56 -30.34
C ARG A 3 -24.28 21.13 -30.08
N TRP A 4 -23.91 20.53 -28.95
CA TRP A 4 -24.33 19.17 -28.60
C TRP A 4 -25.72 19.11 -27.94
N LYS A 5 -26.15 20.18 -27.25
CA LYS A 5 -27.50 20.28 -26.66
C LYS A 5 -28.63 20.40 -27.70
N HIS A 6 -28.33 20.48 -28.99
CA HIS A 6 -29.34 20.69 -30.05
C HIS A 6 -29.77 19.43 -30.81
N LYS A 7 -29.29 18.24 -30.40
CA LYS A 7 -29.93 16.97 -30.79
C LYS A 7 -31.03 16.51 -29.82
N VAL A 8 -31.38 17.35 -28.84
CA VAL A 8 -32.20 16.98 -27.65
C VAL A 8 -33.72 17.18 -27.84
N ALA A 9 -34.21 17.67 -28.98
CA ALA A 9 -35.64 17.96 -29.12
C ALA A 9 -36.49 16.86 -29.83
N LEU A 10 -35.93 15.70 -30.23
CA LEU A 10 -36.70 14.76 -31.07
C LEU A 10 -36.48 13.25 -30.83
N SER A 11 -35.91 12.84 -29.70
CA SER A 11 -35.70 11.41 -29.38
C SER A 11 -36.23 10.95 -28.01
N VAL A 12 -36.94 11.78 -27.25
CA VAL A 12 -37.53 11.42 -25.93
C VAL A 12 -38.77 10.50 -26.04
N LEU A 13 -39.00 9.86 -27.17
CA LEU A 13 -40.19 9.03 -27.41
C LEU A 13 -39.87 7.77 -28.21
N PHE A 14 -38.89 6.97 -27.77
CA PHE A 14 -38.86 5.55 -28.15
C PHE A 14 -38.50 4.65 -26.98
N CYS A 15 -39.56 4.13 -26.38
CA CYS A 15 -39.72 2.79 -25.81
C CYS A 15 -38.70 2.29 -24.78
N PHE A 16 -39.13 2.34 -23.52
CA PHE A 16 -38.86 1.31 -22.52
C PHE A 16 -39.21 -0.08 -23.07
N GLY A 17 -38.25 -0.72 -23.73
CA GLY A 17 -38.22 -2.16 -23.90
C GLY A 17 -37.30 -2.71 -22.81
N ALA A 18 -37.87 -3.29 -21.76
CA ALA A 18 -37.10 -4.12 -20.84
C ALA A 18 -36.54 -5.32 -21.64
N ILE A 19 -35.33 -5.17 -22.18
CA ILE A 19 -34.53 -6.32 -22.58
C ILE A 19 -34.07 -6.93 -21.27
N ALA A 20 -34.82 -7.92 -20.80
CA ALA A 20 -34.36 -8.84 -19.79
C ALA A 20 -33.09 -9.51 -20.33
N ASN A 21 -31.93 -8.99 -19.93
CA ASN A 21 -30.69 -9.74 -20.05
C ASN A 21 -30.86 -11.00 -19.20
N ALA A 22 -31.14 -12.11 -19.87
CA ALA A 22 -31.06 -13.44 -19.30
C ALA A 22 -29.59 -13.81 -19.08
N ASN A 23 -28.92 -13.07 -18.19
CA ASN A 23 -27.69 -13.48 -17.54
C ASN A 23 -27.89 -13.25 -16.04
N ALA A 24 -27.58 -14.28 -15.27
CA ALA A 24 -27.83 -14.46 -13.84
C ALA A 24 -27.91 -13.16 -13.03
N ALA A 25 -29.00 -13.01 -12.27
CA ALA A 25 -29.23 -12.03 -11.20
C ALA A 25 -27.98 -11.21 -10.80
N GLY A 26 -27.77 -10.14 -11.54
CA GLY A 26 -26.64 -9.26 -11.40
C GLY A 26 -26.64 -8.49 -10.09
N LYS A 27 -25.45 -8.09 -9.60
CA LYS A 27 -25.36 -7.23 -8.39
C LYS A 27 -25.76 -5.79 -8.72
N TYR A 28 -25.58 -5.36 -9.97
CA TYR A 28 -25.80 -3.99 -10.41
C TYR A 28 -26.86 -3.94 -11.49
N ASP A 29 -27.54 -2.80 -11.60
CA ASP A 29 -28.65 -2.58 -12.53
C ASP A 29 -28.19 -2.18 -13.94
N SER A 30 -26.89 -1.95 -14.14
CA SER A 30 -26.29 -1.57 -15.43
C SER A 30 -27.03 -0.39 -16.08
N ILE A 31 -27.30 0.64 -15.28
CA ILE A 31 -27.95 1.88 -15.73
C ILE A 31 -26.87 2.96 -15.96
N PRO A 32 -26.83 3.62 -17.13
CA PRO A 32 -25.86 4.66 -17.45
C PRO A 32 -26.26 5.98 -16.77
N GLN A 33 -26.05 6.04 -15.45
CA GLN A 33 -26.38 7.20 -14.64
C GLN A 33 -25.37 7.37 -13.51
N MET A 34 -25.03 8.63 -13.18
CA MET A 34 -24.20 8.91 -12.01
C MET A 34 -24.82 8.33 -10.73
N GLY A 35 -23.95 8.01 -9.78
CA GLY A 35 -24.26 7.46 -8.49
C GLY A 35 -25.13 8.40 -7.63
N LYS A 36 -25.78 7.81 -6.64
CA LYS A 36 -26.72 8.51 -5.75
C LYS A 36 -26.07 9.73 -5.08
N THR A 37 -24.88 9.54 -4.50
CA THR A 37 -24.18 10.59 -3.74
C THR A 37 -23.73 11.76 -4.63
N ALA A 38 -23.34 11.49 -5.87
CA ALA A 38 -23.04 12.54 -6.85
C ALA A 38 -24.30 13.32 -7.23
N LYS A 39 -25.40 12.64 -7.56
CA LYS A 39 -26.69 13.28 -7.85
C LYS A 39 -27.21 14.13 -6.69
N GLU A 40 -27.06 13.65 -5.45
CA GLU A 40 -27.41 14.44 -4.26
C GLU A 40 -26.54 15.68 -4.11
N SER A 41 -25.24 15.59 -4.42
CA SER A 41 -24.31 16.73 -4.40
C SER A 41 -24.62 17.76 -5.51
N ILE A 42 -25.06 17.30 -6.68
CA ILE A 42 -25.51 18.16 -7.79
C ILE A 42 -26.81 18.88 -7.41
N ALA A 43 -27.81 18.13 -6.93
CA ALA A 43 -29.11 18.68 -6.55
C ALA A 43 -29.02 19.65 -5.36
N ASN A 44 -28.15 19.36 -4.39
CA ASN A 44 -27.95 20.15 -3.18
C ASN A 44 -26.53 20.69 -3.10
N TYR A 45 -26.12 21.48 -4.09
CA TYR A 45 -24.77 22.04 -4.17
C TYR A 45 -24.42 22.91 -2.95
N GLN A 46 -23.35 22.55 -2.25
CA GLN A 46 -22.75 23.26 -1.10
C GLN A 46 -21.26 23.56 -1.32
N GLY A 47 -20.78 23.53 -2.57
CA GLY A 47 -19.43 23.96 -2.92
C GLY A 47 -19.23 25.46 -2.75
N THR A 48 -17.97 25.90 -2.77
CA THR A 48 -17.63 27.32 -2.57
C THR A 48 -17.16 28.02 -3.84
N GLU A 49 -16.97 27.30 -4.95
CA GLU A 49 -16.48 27.90 -6.20
C GLU A 49 -17.43 28.99 -6.70
N ARG A 50 -18.74 28.74 -6.68
CA ARG A 50 -19.76 29.74 -7.08
C ARG A 50 -19.87 30.92 -6.12
N ILE A 51 -19.35 30.78 -4.89
CA ILE A 51 -19.45 31.80 -3.84
C ILE A 51 -18.24 32.73 -3.88
N ASN A 52 -17.03 32.17 -3.97
CA ASN A 52 -15.79 32.93 -3.83
C ASN A 52 -14.66 32.48 -4.78
N GLY A 53 -14.95 31.62 -5.75
CA GLY A 53 -13.97 31.11 -6.72
C GLY A 53 -13.02 30.05 -6.16
N VAL A 54 -13.19 29.60 -4.92
CA VAL A 54 -12.36 28.55 -4.32
C VAL A 54 -13.05 27.20 -4.46
N LYS A 55 -12.40 26.25 -5.15
CA LYS A 55 -12.89 24.87 -5.24
C LYS A 55 -12.67 24.10 -3.95
N THR A 56 -13.70 23.37 -3.54
CA THR A 56 -13.73 22.46 -2.40
C THR A 56 -14.30 21.11 -2.80
N LEU A 57 -14.44 20.19 -1.85
CA LEU A 57 -14.78 18.80 -2.09
C LEU A 57 -15.98 18.58 -3.02
N GLN A 58 -17.11 19.27 -2.78
CA GLN A 58 -18.30 19.09 -3.62
C GLN A 58 -18.17 19.74 -5.00
N ASP A 59 -17.34 20.77 -5.16
CA ASP A 59 -17.09 21.39 -6.47
C ASP A 59 -16.49 20.37 -7.43
N TYR A 60 -15.57 19.52 -6.95
CA TYR A 60 -15.03 18.42 -7.75
C TYR A 60 -16.08 17.36 -8.09
N ILE A 61 -17.00 17.03 -7.19
CA ILE A 61 -18.05 16.04 -7.48
C ILE A 61 -18.97 16.54 -8.60
N VAL A 62 -19.42 17.79 -8.51
CA VAL A 62 -20.34 18.38 -9.50
C VAL A 62 -19.66 18.65 -10.84
N GLN A 63 -18.35 18.94 -10.84
CA GLN A 63 -17.59 19.14 -12.08
C GLN A 63 -17.63 17.93 -13.04
N GLU A 64 -17.85 16.72 -12.51
CA GLU A 64 -17.78 15.48 -13.30
C GLU A 64 -19.06 15.20 -14.11
N GLU A 65 -20.15 15.93 -13.84
CA GLU A 65 -21.47 15.73 -14.48
C GLU A 65 -21.38 15.75 -16.01
N GLU A 66 -20.75 16.78 -16.57
CA GLU A 66 -20.66 16.94 -18.03
C GLU A 66 -19.79 15.87 -18.69
N LEU A 67 -18.80 15.33 -17.95
CA LEU A 67 -18.00 14.22 -18.44
C LEU A 67 -18.83 12.95 -18.50
N PHE A 68 -19.63 12.65 -17.47
CA PHE A 68 -20.48 11.47 -17.47
C PHE A 68 -21.55 11.52 -18.57
N ASP A 69 -22.19 12.67 -18.77
CA ASP A 69 -23.12 12.88 -19.89
C ASP A 69 -22.42 12.53 -21.23
N PHE A 70 -21.22 13.07 -21.45
CA PHE A 70 -20.41 12.75 -22.64
C PHE A 70 -20.11 11.26 -22.76
N LEU A 71 -19.66 10.61 -21.68
CA LEU A 71 -19.26 9.22 -21.70
C LEU A 71 -20.43 8.27 -21.92
N PHE A 72 -21.60 8.52 -21.34
CA PHE A 72 -22.80 7.72 -21.56
C PHE A 72 -23.24 7.71 -23.03
N GLU A 73 -23.06 8.82 -23.73
CA GLU A 73 -23.42 8.92 -25.15
C GLU A 73 -22.33 8.39 -26.10
N ASN A 74 -21.05 8.44 -25.71
CA ASN A 74 -19.94 8.25 -26.65
C ASN A 74 -19.06 7.03 -26.38
N HIS A 75 -19.01 6.52 -25.14
CA HIS A 75 -18.10 5.42 -24.81
C HIS A 75 -18.53 4.09 -25.44
N PRO A 76 -17.61 3.27 -26.01
CA PRO A 76 -17.95 2.01 -26.67
C PRO A 76 -18.76 1.03 -25.82
N MET A 77 -18.51 0.96 -24.50
CA MET A 77 -19.23 0.06 -23.57
C MET A 77 -20.75 0.11 -23.73
N PHE A 78 -21.35 1.29 -23.89
CA PHE A 78 -22.80 1.42 -24.01
C PHE A 78 -23.32 0.90 -25.36
N LYS A 79 -22.50 0.95 -26.41
CA LYS A 79 -22.81 0.29 -27.69
C LYS A 79 -22.75 -1.23 -27.56
N TYR A 80 -21.77 -1.77 -26.84
CA TYR A 80 -21.72 -3.21 -26.51
C TYR A 80 -22.94 -3.63 -25.68
N GLN A 81 -23.40 -2.80 -24.74
CA GLN A 81 -24.61 -3.04 -23.97
C GLN A 81 -25.84 -3.09 -24.88
N GLU A 82 -26.05 -2.06 -25.72
CA GLU A 82 -27.17 -1.97 -26.65
C GLU A 82 -27.22 -3.14 -27.64
N SER A 83 -26.06 -3.62 -28.08
CA SER A 83 -25.95 -4.75 -29.01
C SER A 83 -26.00 -6.12 -28.33
N GLY A 84 -26.19 -6.19 -27.01
CA GLY A 84 -26.20 -7.45 -26.24
C GLY A 84 -24.83 -8.16 -26.15
N ASN A 85 -23.74 -7.46 -26.43
CA ASN A 85 -22.37 -7.99 -26.43
C ASN A 85 -21.55 -7.61 -25.19
N LEU A 86 -22.19 -7.04 -24.17
CA LEU A 86 -21.59 -6.79 -22.86
C LEU A 86 -21.76 -8.02 -21.94
N VAL A 87 -20.66 -8.53 -21.39
CA VAL A 87 -20.67 -9.69 -20.47
C VAL A 87 -20.23 -9.24 -19.08
N GLY A 88 -21.16 -9.31 -18.13
CA GLY A 88 -21.02 -8.84 -16.76
C GLY A 88 -21.65 -7.46 -16.57
N ASP A 89 -22.22 -7.22 -15.39
CA ASP A 89 -22.85 -5.94 -15.07
C ASP A 89 -21.81 -4.83 -14.92
N TYR A 90 -22.19 -3.58 -15.16
CA TYR A 90 -21.36 -2.46 -14.75
C TYR A 90 -21.95 -1.71 -13.56
N HIS A 91 -21.06 -1.09 -12.81
CA HIS A 91 -21.36 -0.14 -11.75
C HIS A 91 -20.66 1.18 -12.05
N ILE A 92 -21.43 2.26 -12.07
CA ILE A 92 -20.87 3.61 -12.27
C ILE A 92 -20.15 4.02 -10.99
N SER A 93 -18.85 4.30 -11.11
CA SER A 93 -18.02 4.75 -9.99
C SER A 93 -17.48 6.15 -10.27
N ASP A 94 -18.13 7.13 -9.68
CA ASP A 94 -17.86 8.57 -9.81
C ASP A 94 -17.17 9.14 -8.55
N ARG A 95 -16.83 10.44 -8.57
CA ARG A 95 -16.28 11.12 -7.40
C ARG A 95 -17.24 11.14 -6.20
N GLY A 96 -18.55 11.07 -6.41
CA GLY A 96 -19.51 10.97 -5.32
C GLY A 96 -19.26 9.72 -4.49
N GLU A 97 -19.17 8.56 -5.15
CA GLU A 97 -18.83 7.31 -4.48
C GLU A 97 -17.38 7.32 -3.94
N GLU A 98 -16.41 7.60 -4.82
CA GLU A 98 -15.00 7.46 -4.46
C GLU A 98 -14.59 8.44 -3.35
N TYR A 99 -15.10 9.67 -3.34
CA TYR A 99 -14.70 10.66 -2.35
C TYR A 99 -15.55 10.59 -1.08
N LEU A 100 -16.87 10.31 -1.17
CA LEU A 100 -17.79 10.42 -0.03
C LEU A 100 -18.35 9.10 0.49
N ASP A 101 -18.30 8.01 -0.26
CA ASP A 101 -18.83 6.71 0.17
C ASP A 101 -17.75 5.73 0.62
N THR A 102 -16.54 5.83 0.04
CA THR A 102 -15.42 4.96 0.40
C THR A 102 -14.86 5.27 1.80
N GLY A 103 -14.21 4.28 2.41
CA GLY A 103 -13.55 4.45 3.71
C GLY A 103 -14.49 4.59 4.90
N HIS A 104 -15.76 4.20 4.76
CA HIS A 104 -16.84 4.47 5.73
C HIS A 104 -17.02 5.97 6.01
N SER A 105 -16.71 6.80 5.00
CA SER A 105 -16.94 8.24 5.00
C SER A 105 -18.39 8.62 5.37
N PRO A 106 -19.45 7.90 4.95
CA PRO A 106 -20.82 8.24 5.36
C PRO A 106 -21.05 8.11 6.87
N SER A 107 -20.50 7.06 7.50
CA SER A 107 -20.60 6.86 8.95
C SER A 107 -19.91 7.98 9.72
N TYR A 108 -18.67 8.33 9.32
CA TYR A 108 -17.93 9.42 9.94
C TYR A 108 -18.63 10.78 9.70
N SER A 109 -19.09 11.03 8.47
CA SER A 109 -19.82 12.24 8.09
C SER A 109 -21.09 12.43 8.91
N LYS A 110 -21.86 11.35 9.14
CA LYS A 110 -23.04 11.36 10.01
C LYS A 110 -22.66 11.71 11.45
N GLY A 111 -21.57 11.14 11.97
CA GLY A 111 -21.09 11.43 13.32
C GLY A 111 -20.70 12.89 13.55
N VAL A 112 -20.15 13.56 12.53
CA VAL A 112 -19.70 14.97 12.62
C VAL A 112 -20.64 15.99 11.98
N GLY A 113 -21.74 15.53 11.38
CA GLY A 113 -22.76 16.37 10.74
C GLY A 113 -22.33 17.11 9.46
N LYS A 114 -21.24 16.69 8.81
CA LYS A 114 -20.72 17.32 7.57
C LYS A 114 -20.07 16.28 6.65
N PRO A 115 -20.07 16.46 5.32
CA PRO A 115 -19.37 15.56 4.40
C PRO A 115 -17.87 15.49 4.68
N ARG A 116 -17.31 14.27 4.66
CA ARG A 116 -15.89 13.99 4.89
C ARG A 116 -15.38 13.01 3.85
N ALA A 117 -14.26 13.31 3.21
CA ALA A 117 -13.55 12.39 2.34
C ALA A 117 -12.40 11.72 3.11
N VAL A 118 -12.62 10.49 3.57
CA VAL A 118 -11.65 9.75 4.39
C VAL A 118 -10.49 9.20 3.55
N GLN A 119 -10.76 8.79 2.30
CA GLN A 119 -9.79 8.06 1.46
C GLN A 119 -9.24 8.90 0.33
N TYR A 120 -10.12 9.32 -0.56
CA TYR A 120 -9.75 9.86 -1.85
C TYR A 120 -10.24 11.30 -1.96
N ARG A 121 -9.33 12.20 -2.34
CA ARG A 121 -9.61 13.59 -2.65
C ARG A 121 -8.46 14.19 -3.45
N LEU A 122 -8.77 15.21 -4.25
CA LEU A 122 -7.77 16.08 -4.84
C LEU A 122 -7.50 17.28 -3.92
N GLY A 123 -6.22 17.63 -3.79
CA GLY A 123 -5.78 18.89 -3.17
C GLY A 123 -5.34 19.94 -4.19
N ALA A 124 -5.59 19.71 -5.48
CA ALA A 124 -5.06 20.51 -6.58
C ALA A 124 -6.03 20.49 -7.79
N LYS A 125 -5.61 21.09 -8.90
CA LYS A 125 -6.37 21.09 -10.16
C LYS A 125 -6.62 19.66 -10.67
N SER A 126 -7.83 19.43 -11.15
CA SER A 126 -8.24 18.19 -11.82
C SER A 126 -7.79 18.17 -13.29
N ILE A 127 -7.79 16.99 -13.92
CA ILE A 127 -7.76 16.83 -15.38
C ILE A 127 -8.95 17.47 -16.11
N LEU A 128 -9.95 17.98 -15.39
CA LEU A 128 -11.12 18.68 -15.94
C LEU A 128 -11.03 20.20 -15.82
N ASP A 129 -9.88 20.74 -15.37
CA ASP A 129 -9.65 22.18 -15.23
C ASP A 129 -8.93 22.75 -16.44
N TYR A 130 -9.62 23.61 -17.20
CA TYR A 130 -9.09 24.28 -18.40
C TYR A 130 -9.44 25.78 -18.44
N PRO A 131 -8.49 26.64 -18.86
CA PRO A 131 -7.07 26.34 -18.97
C PRO A 131 -6.46 26.02 -17.60
N ASN A 132 -5.30 25.38 -17.58
CA ASN A 132 -4.49 25.20 -16.37
C ASN A 132 -3.08 25.77 -16.57
N ASN A 133 -2.36 25.93 -15.47
CA ASN A 133 -1.03 26.55 -15.45
C ASN A 133 0.08 25.51 -15.36
N PHE A 134 -0.16 24.26 -15.78
CA PHE A 134 0.91 23.28 -15.83
C PHE A 134 1.87 23.65 -16.97
N VAL A 135 3.17 23.57 -16.71
CA VAL A 135 4.23 23.85 -17.70
C VAL A 135 5.01 22.60 -18.10
N GLY A 136 4.81 21.49 -17.39
CA GLY A 136 5.50 20.24 -17.62
C GLY A 136 6.82 20.12 -16.84
N PRO A 137 7.22 18.89 -16.47
CA PRO A 137 8.42 18.67 -15.67
C PRO A 137 9.71 19.06 -16.41
N GLU A 138 9.74 19.00 -17.74
CA GLU A 138 10.87 19.42 -18.56
C GLU A 138 11.15 20.91 -18.40
N LYS A 139 10.11 21.75 -18.25
CA LYS A 139 10.29 23.19 -17.96
C LYS A 139 10.86 23.44 -16.57
N CYS A 140 10.48 22.62 -15.59
CA CYS A 140 11.10 22.66 -14.27
C CYS A 140 12.59 22.29 -14.35
N ALA A 141 12.96 21.35 -15.23
CA ALA A 141 14.33 20.86 -15.41
C ALA A 141 15.30 21.95 -15.93
N GLU A 142 14.81 22.93 -16.67
CA GLU A 142 15.62 24.04 -17.21
C GLU A 142 16.37 24.80 -16.08
N CYS A 143 15.79 24.86 -14.87
CA CYS A 143 16.45 25.44 -13.69
C CYS A 143 16.82 24.40 -12.61
N HIS A 144 16.11 23.27 -12.52
CA HIS A 144 16.25 22.27 -11.45
C HIS A 144 16.71 20.90 -11.97
N ALA A 145 17.77 20.89 -12.79
CA ALA A 145 18.29 19.68 -13.43
C ALA A 145 18.56 18.53 -12.45
N THR A 146 19.12 18.80 -11.27
CA THR A 146 19.49 17.73 -10.32
C THR A 146 18.28 16.98 -9.75
N GLN A 147 17.18 17.69 -9.48
CA GLN A 147 15.94 17.11 -9.00
C GLN A 147 15.26 16.35 -10.12
N TYR A 148 15.25 16.92 -11.33
CA TYR A 148 14.71 16.28 -12.53
C TYR A 148 15.41 14.95 -12.84
N GLU A 149 16.74 14.91 -12.82
CA GLU A 149 17.53 13.69 -13.08
C GLU A 149 17.21 12.54 -12.11
N LYS A 150 17.00 12.86 -10.83
CA LYS A 150 16.55 11.90 -9.81
C LYS A 150 15.12 11.45 -10.04
N TRP A 151 14.23 12.41 -10.28
CA TRP A 151 12.80 12.17 -10.46
C TRP A 151 12.51 11.35 -11.72
N GLN A 152 13.13 11.68 -12.85
CA GLN A 152 12.78 11.10 -14.15
C GLN A 152 13.07 9.60 -14.23
N ARG A 153 14.03 9.10 -13.43
CA ARG A 153 14.34 7.67 -13.31
C ARG A 153 13.49 6.95 -12.27
N SER A 154 12.61 7.66 -11.57
CA SER A 154 11.76 7.10 -10.53
C SER A 154 10.44 6.55 -11.06
N ARG A 155 9.79 5.66 -10.30
CA ARG A 155 8.44 5.17 -10.64
C ARG A 155 7.36 6.24 -10.53
N HIS A 156 7.60 7.36 -9.83
CA HIS A 156 6.70 8.51 -9.89
C HIS A 156 6.60 9.06 -11.32
N ALA A 157 7.73 9.19 -12.02
CA ALA A 157 7.78 9.62 -13.41
C ALA A 157 7.28 8.54 -14.38
N LYS A 158 7.49 7.25 -14.07
CA LYS A 158 7.20 6.14 -15.00
C LYS A 158 5.84 5.47 -14.79
N THR A 159 5.00 5.97 -13.88
CA THR A 159 3.73 5.28 -13.56
C THR A 159 2.64 5.44 -14.63
N ILE A 160 2.70 6.48 -15.45
CA ILE A 160 1.82 6.69 -16.62
C ILE A 160 2.72 6.74 -17.84
N ARG A 161 2.50 5.83 -18.79
CA ARG A 161 3.34 5.70 -19.99
C ARG A 161 2.50 5.37 -21.21
N PHE A 162 2.81 6.05 -22.31
CA PHE A 162 2.18 5.83 -23.61
C PHE A 162 2.75 4.59 -24.28
N PRO A 163 1.98 3.94 -25.18
CA PRO A 163 2.55 2.97 -26.11
C PRO A 163 3.83 3.50 -26.77
N GLY A 164 4.90 2.70 -26.74
CA GLY A 164 6.23 3.12 -27.21
C GLY A 164 7.19 3.58 -26.11
N GLU A 165 6.74 3.64 -24.85
CA GLU A 165 7.55 4.04 -23.68
C GLU A 165 7.79 2.86 -22.71
N HIS A 166 7.91 1.64 -23.25
CA HIS A 166 8.01 0.38 -22.53
C HIS A 166 9.28 -0.42 -22.86
N PRO A 167 10.48 0.13 -22.62
CA PRO A 167 11.74 -0.53 -22.96
C PRO A 167 12.02 -1.82 -22.17
N GLU A 168 11.22 -2.13 -21.14
CA GLU A 168 11.25 -3.41 -20.43
C GLU A 168 10.75 -4.60 -21.26
N VAL A 169 10.01 -4.32 -22.34
CA VAL A 169 9.40 -5.29 -23.26
C VAL A 169 9.66 -4.86 -24.71
N ASP A 170 10.82 -4.26 -24.95
CA ASP A 170 11.24 -3.79 -26.29
C ASP A 170 10.21 -2.88 -26.99
N ASN A 171 9.40 -2.16 -26.19
CA ASN A 171 8.25 -1.34 -26.60
C ASN A 171 7.08 -2.10 -27.26
N ASP A 172 7.12 -3.43 -27.28
CA ASP A 172 6.02 -4.30 -27.67
C ASP A 172 5.18 -4.65 -26.43
N ILE A 173 4.14 -3.86 -26.16
CA ILE A 173 3.26 -4.09 -25.01
C ILE A 173 2.25 -5.23 -25.22
N GLU A 174 2.24 -5.84 -26.42
CA GLU A 174 1.51 -7.07 -26.75
C GLU A 174 2.43 -8.31 -26.62
N GLN A 175 3.72 -8.10 -26.35
CA GLN A 175 4.68 -9.17 -26.11
C GLN A 175 4.26 -10.01 -24.90
N THR A 176 4.27 -11.34 -25.09
CA THR A 176 4.05 -12.29 -23.99
C THR A 176 5.18 -12.22 -22.96
N MET A 177 4.83 -12.17 -21.68
CA MET A 177 5.77 -12.02 -20.56
C MET A 177 5.95 -13.31 -19.75
N TYR A 178 7.16 -13.50 -19.21
CA TYR A 178 7.48 -14.53 -18.19
C TYR A 178 7.13 -15.98 -18.55
N GLY A 179 7.20 -16.36 -19.84
CA GLY A 179 6.91 -17.72 -20.29
C GLY A 179 5.47 -18.17 -20.05
N THR A 180 4.57 -17.22 -19.80
CA THR A 180 3.12 -17.47 -19.77
C THR A 180 2.60 -17.76 -21.17
N LYS A 181 1.36 -18.26 -21.26
CA LYS A 181 0.68 -18.42 -22.53
C LYS A 181 -0.13 -17.16 -22.83
N ASP A 182 0.25 -16.47 -23.91
CA ASP A 182 -0.44 -15.31 -24.49
C ASP A 182 -0.58 -14.08 -23.57
N THR A 183 0.07 -14.04 -22.39
CA THR A 183 -0.12 -12.94 -21.41
C THR A 183 0.84 -11.79 -21.64
N SER A 184 0.30 -10.68 -22.13
CA SER A 184 1.00 -9.42 -22.32
C SER A 184 0.61 -8.36 -21.27
N ILE A 185 1.16 -7.15 -21.39
CA ILE A 185 0.76 -6.01 -20.55
C ILE A 185 -0.72 -5.66 -20.78
N LEU A 186 -1.17 -5.74 -22.04
CA LEU A 186 -2.55 -5.50 -22.42
C LEU A 186 -3.36 -6.81 -22.44
N PRO A 187 -4.65 -6.76 -22.08
CA PRO A 187 -5.50 -7.92 -22.20
C PRO A 187 -6.00 -8.14 -23.63
N ASP A 188 -6.58 -9.31 -23.88
CA ASP A 188 -7.11 -9.69 -25.19
C ASP A 188 -7.99 -8.61 -25.83
N GLY A 189 -7.72 -8.37 -27.12
CA GLY A 189 -8.48 -7.45 -27.97
C GLY A 189 -8.39 -5.97 -27.59
N VAL A 190 -7.51 -5.60 -26.65
CA VAL A 190 -7.14 -4.21 -26.38
C VAL A 190 -5.77 -3.94 -26.99
N THR A 191 -5.74 -3.12 -28.04
CA THR A 191 -4.53 -2.84 -28.81
C THR A 191 -3.90 -1.50 -28.41
N PRO A 192 -2.59 -1.29 -28.66
CA PRO A 192 -1.89 -0.05 -28.30
C PRO A 192 -2.52 1.24 -28.88
N ASP A 193 -3.12 1.17 -30.06
CA ASP A 193 -3.81 2.27 -30.73
C ASP A 193 -5.22 2.55 -30.16
N ALA A 194 -5.73 1.72 -29.25
CA ALA A 194 -7.02 1.89 -28.59
C ALA A 194 -6.91 2.50 -27.18
N ILE A 195 -5.69 2.74 -26.69
CA ILE A 195 -5.44 3.21 -25.32
C ILE A 195 -4.77 4.57 -25.30
N TYR A 196 -5.12 5.37 -24.30
CA TYR A 196 -4.38 6.58 -23.97
C TYR A 196 -3.03 6.23 -23.34
N ALA A 197 -3.05 5.40 -22.29
CA ALA A 197 -1.84 5.07 -21.54
C ALA A 197 -1.96 3.75 -20.76
N THR A 198 -0.80 3.19 -20.44
CA THR A 198 -0.66 2.17 -19.40
C THR A 198 -0.44 2.82 -18.03
N VAL A 199 -0.87 2.12 -16.98
CA VAL A 199 -0.65 2.51 -15.58
C VAL A 199 0.16 1.42 -14.88
N GLY A 200 1.36 1.75 -14.40
CA GLY A 200 2.21 0.84 -13.64
C GLY A 200 3.59 0.61 -14.23
N THR A 201 4.27 -0.38 -13.67
CA THR A 201 5.68 -0.72 -13.99
C THR A 201 5.89 -2.22 -13.78
N PRO A 202 7.00 -2.81 -14.29
CA PRO A 202 7.23 -4.25 -14.18
C PRO A 202 7.34 -4.72 -12.74
N ARG A 203 7.51 -3.77 -11.81
CA ARG A 203 7.64 -4.02 -10.37
C ARG A 203 6.47 -4.82 -9.79
N THR A 204 5.24 -4.65 -10.25
CA THR A 204 4.09 -5.31 -9.60
C THR A 204 2.99 -5.67 -10.59
N LYS A 205 2.52 -4.68 -11.34
CA LYS A 205 1.33 -4.83 -12.16
C LYS A 205 1.22 -3.73 -13.21
N TYR A 206 0.40 -3.99 -14.23
CA TYR A 206 -0.10 -2.99 -15.17
C TYR A 206 -1.63 -2.99 -15.21
N GLY A 207 -2.17 -1.82 -15.54
CA GLY A 207 -3.50 -1.67 -16.12
C GLY A 207 -3.43 -0.68 -17.27
N PHE A 208 -4.59 -0.35 -17.86
CA PHE A 208 -4.67 0.59 -18.97
C PHE A 208 -5.81 1.60 -18.77
N ILE A 209 -5.69 2.71 -19.48
CA ILE A 209 -6.72 3.75 -19.64
C ILE A 209 -7.01 3.82 -21.15
N ASP A 210 -8.26 3.60 -21.53
CA ASP A 210 -8.66 3.63 -22.95
C ASP A 210 -8.65 5.04 -23.55
N ALA A 211 -8.95 5.14 -24.85
CA ALA A 211 -8.98 6.41 -25.58
C ALA A 211 -10.03 7.43 -25.09
N TRP A 212 -11.01 7.01 -24.30
CA TRP A 212 -12.02 7.90 -23.67
C TRP A 212 -11.66 8.27 -22.24
N LEU A 213 -10.43 7.96 -21.82
CA LEU A 213 -9.93 8.15 -20.46
C LEU A 213 -10.74 7.37 -19.41
N VAL A 214 -11.36 6.26 -19.81
CA VAL A 214 -12.02 5.33 -18.89
C VAL A 214 -11.04 4.23 -18.48
N ARG A 215 -11.14 3.83 -17.22
CA ARG A 215 -10.31 2.79 -16.65
C ARG A 215 -10.61 1.45 -17.32
N GLY A 216 -9.58 0.78 -17.81
CA GLY A 216 -9.68 -0.56 -18.37
C GLY A 216 -10.03 -1.61 -17.33
N THR A 217 -11.32 -1.90 -17.15
CA THR A 217 -11.86 -2.94 -16.25
C THR A 217 -12.38 -4.17 -16.99
N TYR A 218 -12.00 -4.30 -18.26
CA TYR A 218 -12.51 -5.27 -19.21
C TYR A 218 -11.42 -5.73 -20.19
N HIS A 219 -11.76 -6.75 -20.97
CA HIS A 219 -11.06 -7.18 -22.18
C HIS A 219 -12.08 -7.43 -23.29
N ILE A 220 -11.61 -7.68 -24.52
CA ILE A 220 -12.47 -7.98 -25.67
C ILE A 220 -12.26 -9.43 -26.12
N GLU A 221 -13.32 -10.21 -26.04
CA GLU A 221 -13.34 -11.61 -26.50
C GLU A 221 -13.79 -11.68 -27.96
N GLY A 222 -12.95 -12.29 -28.82
CA GLY A 222 -13.30 -12.55 -30.22
C GLY A 222 -13.43 -11.30 -31.09
N GLY A 223 -12.72 -10.21 -30.76
CA GLY A 223 -12.75 -8.95 -31.50
C GLY A 223 -11.73 -7.95 -30.96
N LEU A 224 -11.82 -6.71 -31.42
CA LEU A 224 -10.94 -5.60 -31.01
C LEU A 224 -11.77 -4.41 -30.52
N LEU A 225 -11.30 -3.74 -29.46
CA LEU A 225 -11.94 -2.55 -28.89
C LEU A 225 -12.03 -1.43 -29.93
N LYS A 226 -10.95 -1.19 -30.68
CA LYS A 226 -10.88 -0.11 -31.68
C LYS A 226 -11.90 -0.26 -32.81
N ASP A 227 -12.27 -1.49 -33.13
CA ASP A 227 -13.21 -1.80 -34.21
C ASP A 227 -14.66 -1.94 -33.68
N GLY A 228 -14.84 -1.94 -32.35
CA GLY A 228 -16.15 -2.18 -31.72
C GLY A 228 -16.69 -3.60 -32.01
N THR A 229 -15.81 -4.58 -32.18
CA THR A 229 -16.16 -5.97 -32.53
C THR A 229 -16.03 -6.91 -31.32
N GLY A 230 -16.57 -8.12 -31.44
CA GLY A 230 -16.50 -9.14 -30.39
C GLY A 230 -17.42 -8.84 -29.20
N LYS A 231 -17.01 -9.28 -28.00
CA LYS A 231 -17.73 -9.04 -26.75
C LYS A 231 -16.83 -8.29 -25.76
N MET A 232 -17.36 -7.26 -25.11
CA MET A 232 -16.71 -6.62 -23.99
C MET A 232 -17.02 -7.41 -22.72
N VAL A 233 -15.98 -7.93 -22.07
CA VAL A 233 -16.13 -8.85 -20.94
C VAL A 233 -15.49 -8.25 -19.69
N ALA A 234 -16.24 -8.25 -18.58
CA ALA A 234 -15.76 -7.79 -17.28
C ALA A 234 -14.54 -8.59 -16.80
N GLY A 235 -13.52 -7.89 -16.30
CA GLY A 235 -12.31 -8.50 -15.72
C GLY A 235 -11.28 -8.92 -16.76
N ALA A 236 -10.33 -9.77 -16.33
CA ALA A 236 -9.11 -10.15 -17.06
C ALA A 236 -8.38 -8.92 -17.61
N ASN A 237 -8.15 -7.93 -16.75
CA ASN A 237 -7.80 -6.56 -17.15
C ASN A 237 -6.56 -5.99 -16.46
N GLN A 238 -5.97 -6.73 -15.52
CA GLN A 238 -4.79 -6.31 -14.76
C GLN A 238 -3.69 -7.36 -14.86
N PHE A 239 -2.62 -7.02 -15.58
CA PHE A 239 -1.40 -7.81 -15.57
C PHE A 239 -0.81 -7.87 -14.16
N SER A 240 -0.52 -9.08 -13.68
CA SER A 240 0.04 -9.39 -12.37
C SER A 240 1.39 -10.05 -12.53
N ARG A 241 2.47 -9.35 -12.17
CA ARG A 241 3.82 -9.94 -12.24
C ARG A 241 3.92 -11.16 -11.31
N GLY A 242 3.38 -11.05 -10.09
CA GLY A 242 3.49 -12.14 -9.12
C GLY A 242 2.81 -13.43 -9.58
N TRP A 243 1.67 -13.30 -10.25
CA TRP A 243 0.98 -14.45 -10.81
C TRP A 243 1.65 -14.98 -12.09
N ALA A 244 2.09 -14.08 -12.99
CA ALA A 244 2.73 -14.46 -14.24
C ALA A 244 4.07 -15.18 -14.01
N GLU A 245 4.92 -14.60 -13.17
CA GLU A 245 6.33 -14.99 -12.98
C GLU A 245 6.51 -16.04 -11.88
N TRP A 246 6.01 -15.79 -10.67
CA TRP A 246 6.37 -16.60 -9.49
C TRP A 246 5.39 -17.74 -9.20
N LEU A 247 4.09 -17.48 -9.30
CA LEU A 247 3.07 -18.47 -8.98
C LEU A 247 2.87 -19.45 -10.15
N THR A 248 3.86 -20.32 -10.38
CA THR A 248 3.77 -21.44 -11.33
C THR A 248 2.78 -22.50 -10.84
N PRO A 249 2.30 -23.40 -11.72
CA PRO A 249 1.48 -24.54 -11.28
C PRO A 249 2.14 -25.37 -10.18
N GLU A 250 3.47 -25.55 -10.24
CA GLU A 250 4.25 -26.27 -9.25
C GLU A 250 4.27 -25.52 -7.92
N MET A 251 4.46 -24.20 -7.94
CA MET A 251 4.42 -23.37 -6.73
C MET A 251 3.01 -23.36 -6.13
N ALA A 252 1.96 -23.23 -6.96
CA ALA A 252 0.57 -23.29 -6.50
C ALA A 252 0.26 -24.64 -5.83
N LYS A 253 0.76 -25.74 -6.42
CA LYS A 253 0.64 -27.08 -5.81
C LYS A 253 1.41 -27.17 -4.48
N LYS A 254 2.65 -26.68 -4.42
CA LYS A 254 3.45 -26.64 -3.18
C LYS A 254 2.71 -25.90 -2.07
N ILE A 255 2.07 -24.78 -2.39
CA ILE A 255 1.26 -24.03 -1.43
C ILE A 255 0.01 -24.81 -1.04
N ASN A 256 -0.70 -25.40 -2.02
CA ASN A 256 -1.91 -26.18 -1.78
C ASN A 256 -1.68 -27.41 -0.89
N ASP A 257 -0.53 -28.07 -1.02
CA ASP A 257 -0.15 -29.23 -0.19
C ASP A 257 -0.13 -28.87 1.32
N VAL A 258 0.13 -27.61 1.66
CA VAL A 258 0.08 -27.08 3.04
C VAL A 258 -1.26 -26.39 3.34
N ILE A 259 -1.81 -25.68 2.37
CA ILE A 259 -3.04 -24.88 2.48
C ILE A 259 -4.04 -25.41 1.44
N PRO A 260 -4.85 -26.44 1.74
CA PRO A 260 -5.72 -27.09 0.76
C PRO A 260 -6.72 -26.18 0.04
N ALA A 261 -7.04 -25.02 0.64
CA ALA A 261 -7.89 -23.99 0.04
C ALA A 261 -7.19 -23.12 -1.02
N PHE A 262 -5.86 -23.22 -1.18
CA PHE A 262 -5.12 -22.41 -2.14
C PHE A 262 -5.42 -22.85 -3.58
N PRO A 263 -5.76 -21.94 -4.50
CA PRO A 263 -6.18 -22.32 -5.85
C PRO A 263 -5.03 -22.90 -6.70
N THR A 264 -5.29 -23.99 -7.42
CA THR A 264 -4.32 -24.67 -8.31
C THR A 264 -4.73 -24.65 -9.79
N THR A 265 -5.99 -24.35 -10.10
CA THR A 265 -6.48 -24.16 -11.47
C THR A 265 -6.95 -22.72 -11.68
N LEU A 266 -7.05 -22.26 -12.93
CA LEU A 266 -7.50 -20.90 -13.25
C LEU A 266 -8.91 -20.62 -12.72
N GLU A 267 -9.80 -21.60 -12.83
CA GLU A 267 -11.19 -21.52 -12.36
C GLU A 267 -11.26 -21.34 -10.84
N ALA A 268 -10.34 -21.97 -10.09
CA ALA A 268 -10.30 -21.89 -8.63
C ALA A 268 -9.90 -20.50 -8.11
N PHE A 269 -9.25 -19.65 -8.91
CA PHE A 269 -9.03 -18.24 -8.56
C PHE A 269 -10.33 -17.41 -8.59
N GLY A 270 -11.41 -17.98 -9.13
CA GLY A 270 -12.75 -17.41 -9.16
C GLY A 270 -12.78 -16.01 -9.77
N ALA A 271 -13.64 -15.16 -9.20
CA ALA A 271 -13.86 -13.80 -9.69
C ALA A 271 -12.61 -12.90 -9.71
N SER A 272 -11.56 -13.21 -8.94
CA SER A 272 -10.31 -12.42 -8.95
C SER A 272 -9.33 -12.87 -10.05
N GLY A 273 -9.50 -14.08 -10.57
CA GLY A 273 -8.71 -14.64 -11.66
C GLY A 273 -9.23 -14.22 -13.03
N SER A 274 -8.96 -15.06 -14.03
CA SER A 274 -9.43 -14.95 -15.41
C SER A 274 -9.21 -16.27 -16.16
N HIS A 275 -9.45 -16.29 -17.48
CA HIS A 275 -9.06 -17.37 -18.38
C HIS A 275 -7.55 -17.46 -18.64
N GLN A 276 -6.74 -16.55 -18.09
CA GLN A 276 -5.35 -16.38 -18.46
C GLN A 276 -4.44 -16.16 -17.26
N LYS A 277 -3.44 -17.04 -17.09
CA LYS A 277 -2.43 -16.92 -16.03
C LYS A 277 -1.69 -15.60 -16.14
N GLY A 278 -1.63 -14.85 -15.04
CA GLY A 278 -0.95 -13.56 -15.01
C GLY A 278 -1.86 -12.36 -15.33
N MET A 279 -3.12 -12.59 -15.71
CA MET A 279 -4.09 -11.52 -16.00
C MET A 279 -5.23 -11.56 -14.99
N SER A 280 -5.10 -10.83 -13.89
CA SER A 280 -6.11 -10.77 -12.82
C SER A 280 -7.29 -9.85 -13.16
N SER A 281 -8.39 -9.96 -12.40
CA SER A 281 -9.54 -9.06 -12.49
C SER A 281 -9.51 -8.01 -11.38
N TYR A 282 -9.41 -6.72 -11.74
CA TYR A 282 -9.29 -5.62 -10.77
C TYR A 282 -10.13 -4.40 -11.10
N GLY A 283 -10.91 -3.91 -10.12
CA GLY A 283 -12.05 -3.04 -10.43
C GLY A 283 -13.13 -3.78 -11.21
N ALA A 284 -13.07 -5.12 -11.17
CA ALA A 284 -13.96 -6.03 -11.85
C ALA A 284 -13.90 -7.38 -11.15
N LYS A 285 -14.86 -8.22 -11.51
CA LYS A 285 -14.98 -9.63 -11.20
C LYS A 285 -15.17 -10.35 -12.53
N TYR A 286 -14.32 -11.32 -12.82
CA TYR A 286 -14.27 -11.96 -14.13
C TYR A 286 -15.65 -12.44 -14.60
N ARG A 287 -16.12 -11.91 -15.74
CA ARG A 287 -17.44 -12.13 -16.38
C ARG A 287 -18.68 -11.80 -15.55
N GLU A 288 -18.53 -11.36 -14.29
CA GLU A 288 -19.64 -11.06 -13.39
C GLU A 288 -19.96 -9.56 -13.37
N ALA A 289 -18.97 -8.72 -13.11
CA ALA A 289 -19.19 -7.29 -12.91
C ALA A 289 -17.93 -6.44 -13.13
N MET A 290 -18.07 -5.17 -13.50
CA MET A 290 -16.96 -4.22 -13.67
C MET A 290 -17.34 -2.79 -13.25
N LEU A 291 -16.34 -1.97 -12.95
CA LEU A 291 -16.55 -0.54 -12.73
C LEU A 291 -16.50 0.21 -14.05
N PHE A 292 -17.51 1.02 -14.35
CA PHE A 292 -17.35 2.09 -15.33
C PHE A 292 -16.84 3.33 -14.59
N GLN A 293 -15.55 3.63 -14.74
CA GLN A 293 -14.85 4.63 -13.94
C GLN A 293 -13.93 5.48 -14.81
N PRO A 294 -14.27 6.75 -15.10
CA PRO A 294 -13.34 7.66 -15.75
C PRO A 294 -12.12 7.94 -14.86
N ALA A 295 -11.00 8.33 -15.49
CA ALA A 295 -9.77 8.63 -14.79
C ALA A 295 -9.94 9.77 -13.76
N SER A 296 -10.89 10.68 -13.99
CA SER A 296 -11.27 11.77 -13.09
C SER A 296 -11.88 11.32 -11.75
N SER A 297 -12.49 10.13 -11.70
CA SER A 297 -13.12 9.65 -10.47
C SER A 297 -12.10 9.20 -9.43
N TYR A 298 -10.97 8.68 -9.90
CA TYR A 298 -10.06 7.91 -9.05
C TYR A 298 -8.59 7.97 -9.50
N CYS A 299 -8.30 7.59 -10.75
CA CYS A 299 -6.92 7.44 -11.22
C CYS A 299 -6.10 8.73 -11.11
N GLU A 300 -6.70 9.88 -11.46
CA GLU A 300 -5.99 11.17 -11.45
C GLU A 300 -5.47 11.59 -10.07
N ILE A 301 -6.01 11.00 -8.99
CA ILE A 301 -5.61 11.31 -7.62
C ILE A 301 -4.19 10.83 -7.36
N CYS A 302 -3.82 9.63 -7.85
CA CYS A 302 -2.54 9.00 -7.51
C CYS A 302 -1.68 8.60 -8.72
N HIS A 303 -2.26 8.57 -9.92
CA HIS A 303 -1.59 8.24 -11.18
C HIS A 303 -2.03 9.29 -12.21
N SER A 304 -1.57 10.51 -11.99
CA SER A 304 -2.10 11.69 -12.68
C SER A 304 -1.48 11.94 -14.04
N PHE A 305 -2.11 12.83 -14.78
CA PHE A 305 -1.63 13.46 -16.00
C PHE A 305 -2.35 14.81 -16.13
N LYS A 306 -1.87 15.70 -16.99
CA LYS A 306 -2.54 16.97 -17.32
C LYS A 306 -2.41 17.27 -18.80
N PHE A 307 -3.41 17.97 -19.33
CA PHE A 307 -3.44 18.41 -20.71
C PHE A 307 -3.30 19.93 -20.82
N ASP A 308 -2.83 20.41 -21.97
CA ASP A 308 -2.64 21.85 -22.26
C ASP A 308 -3.81 22.48 -23.05
N PHE A 309 -4.96 21.81 -23.11
CA PHE A 309 -6.16 22.35 -23.74
C PHE A 309 -6.54 23.73 -23.17
N GLN A 310 -7.02 24.62 -24.04
CA GLN A 310 -7.42 25.97 -23.67
C GLN A 310 -8.88 26.03 -23.21
N SER A 311 -9.67 25.00 -23.52
CA SER A 311 -11.07 24.91 -23.12
C SER A 311 -11.53 23.47 -22.89
N GLN A 312 -12.60 23.32 -22.13
CA GLN A 312 -13.25 22.02 -21.93
C GLN A 312 -13.79 21.41 -23.23
N GLN A 313 -14.14 22.23 -24.23
CA GLN A 313 -14.61 21.73 -25.52
C GLN A 313 -13.47 21.07 -26.30
N GLU A 314 -12.27 21.64 -26.29
CA GLU A 314 -11.10 21.02 -26.94
C GLU A 314 -10.78 19.65 -26.32
N TYR A 315 -10.90 19.55 -24.99
CA TYR A 315 -10.79 18.28 -24.27
C TYR A 315 -11.84 17.26 -24.73
N PHE A 316 -13.13 17.63 -24.76
CA PHE A 316 -14.19 16.74 -25.25
C PHE A 316 -14.01 16.34 -26.71
N ASP A 317 -13.54 17.26 -27.57
CA ASP A 317 -13.23 17.00 -28.98
C ASP A 317 -11.99 16.11 -29.17
N ALA A 318 -11.23 15.82 -28.11
CA ALA A 318 -10.09 14.91 -28.13
C ALA A 318 -10.41 13.51 -27.55
N LEU A 319 -11.47 13.37 -26.74
CA LEU A 319 -11.85 12.08 -26.19
C LEU A 319 -12.23 11.08 -27.29
N GLY A 320 -11.66 9.88 -27.22
CA GLY A 320 -11.76 8.84 -28.24
C GLY A 320 -10.60 8.85 -29.25
N ASP A 321 -9.75 9.88 -29.24
CA ASP A 321 -8.53 9.96 -30.04
C ASP A 321 -7.29 9.91 -29.13
N PRO A 322 -6.66 8.73 -28.95
CA PRO A 322 -5.55 8.60 -28.02
C PRO A 322 -4.32 9.38 -28.49
N LYS A 323 -4.12 9.58 -29.80
CA LYS A 323 -2.96 10.33 -30.32
C LYS A 323 -3.10 11.81 -30.02
N LYS A 324 -4.28 12.38 -30.26
CA LYS A 324 -4.56 13.77 -29.92
C LYS A 324 -4.46 14.03 -28.41
N LEU A 325 -4.95 13.11 -27.58
CA LEU A 325 -4.77 13.21 -26.12
C LEU A 325 -3.29 13.15 -25.73
N GLN A 326 -2.53 12.21 -26.31
CA GLN A 326 -1.08 12.06 -26.06
C GLN A 326 -0.29 13.33 -26.44
N GLU A 327 -0.58 13.92 -27.61
CA GLU A 327 0.04 15.15 -28.09
C GLU A 327 -0.21 16.34 -27.15
N HIS A 328 -1.42 16.45 -26.62
CA HIS A 328 -1.82 17.50 -25.70
C HIS A 328 -1.48 17.21 -24.23
N THR A 329 -0.77 16.12 -23.92
CA THR A 329 -0.40 15.79 -22.55
C THR A 329 0.87 16.53 -22.13
N ILE A 330 0.71 17.58 -21.33
CA ILE A 330 1.80 18.41 -20.82
C ILE A 330 2.50 17.84 -19.59
N SER A 331 1.86 16.94 -18.85
CA SER A 331 2.43 16.34 -17.64
C SER A 331 1.93 14.90 -17.45
N LYS A 332 2.84 13.98 -17.09
CA LYS A 332 2.56 12.54 -16.92
C LYS A 332 3.08 12.01 -15.60
N GLY A 333 2.27 11.17 -14.95
CA GLY A 333 2.59 10.52 -13.70
C GLY A 333 2.54 11.48 -12.50
N ILE A 334 3.32 11.16 -11.47
CA ILE A 334 3.53 12.05 -10.33
C ILE A 334 4.69 12.98 -10.67
N ALA A 335 4.41 13.97 -11.51
CA ALA A 335 5.36 14.98 -11.96
C ALA A 335 5.62 16.06 -10.91
N CYS A 336 6.59 16.95 -11.17
CA CYS A 336 6.99 18.04 -10.27
C CYS A 336 5.78 18.82 -9.72
N GLU A 337 4.91 19.24 -10.62
CA GLU A 337 3.76 20.11 -10.33
C GLU A 337 2.62 19.41 -9.57
N GLU A 338 2.55 18.07 -9.61
CA GLU A 338 1.60 17.31 -8.79
C GLU A 338 1.96 17.37 -7.29
N CYS A 339 3.23 17.63 -6.98
CA CYS A 339 3.74 17.81 -5.63
C CYS A 339 3.99 19.28 -5.26
N HIS A 340 4.25 20.13 -6.26
CA HIS A 340 4.68 21.52 -6.08
C HIS A 340 3.71 22.59 -6.58
N GLY A 341 2.55 22.19 -7.12
CA GLY A 341 1.58 23.11 -7.71
C GLY A 341 1.87 23.39 -9.18
N ALA A 342 0.82 23.70 -9.95
CA ALA A 342 0.93 24.04 -11.38
C ALA A 342 1.76 25.32 -11.56
N GLY A 343 2.82 25.26 -12.36
CA GLY A 343 3.79 26.35 -12.55
C GLY A 343 4.72 26.60 -11.35
N GLY A 344 4.55 25.87 -10.25
CA GLY A 344 5.32 26.04 -9.02
C GLY A 344 5.41 27.50 -8.55
N HIS A 345 6.65 27.98 -8.41
CA HIS A 345 6.97 29.34 -7.98
C HIS A 345 7.27 30.31 -9.14
N LEU A 346 6.96 29.94 -10.39
CA LEU A 346 7.07 30.85 -11.53
C LEU A 346 6.02 31.97 -11.45
N ASP A 347 6.29 33.10 -12.10
CA ASP A 347 5.28 34.15 -12.27
C ASP A 347 4.10 33.60 -13.09
N GLY A 348 2.86 33.81 -12.61
CA GLY A 348 1.65 33.17 -13.13
C GLY A 348 1.40 31.73 -12.66
N GLY A 349 2.32 31.13 -11.88
CA GLY A 349 2.12 29.84 -11.22
C GLY A 349 1.07 29.88 -10.10
N THR A 350 0.63 28.71 -9.65
CA THR A 350 -0.36 28.55 -8.57
C THR A 350 0.26 28.45 -7.17
N GLY A 351 1.58 28.63 -7.06
CA GLY A 351 2.33 28.68 -5.79
C GLY A 351 2.97 27.35 -5.39
N GLY A 352 4.09 27.42 -4.65
CA GLY A 352 4.95 26.30 -4.25
C GLY A 352 4.36 25.44 -3.12
N MET A 353 3.52 24.47 -3.49
CA MET A 353 3.10 23.41 -2.58
C MET A 353 4.30 22.56 -2.16
N GLU A 354 4.32 22.09 -0.92
CA GLU A 354 5.23 21.00 -0.52
C GLU A 354 4.37 19.82 -0.10
N SER A 355 4.23 18.84 -1.01
CA SER A 355 3.44 17.65 -0.74
C SER A 355 3.94 16.92 0.52
N ASN A 356 3.01 16.67 1.45
CA ASN A 356 3.24 15.80 2.60
C ASN A 356 2.93 14.31 2.29
N CYS A 357 2.73 13.98 1.01
CA CYS A 357 2.42 12.66 0.47
C CYS A 357 0.99 12.13 0.72
N GLU A 358 0.16 12.81 1.52
CA GLU A 358 -1.11 12.25 2.02
C GLU A 358 -2.17 12.00 0.95
N ARG A 359 -2.09 12.73 -0.17
CA ARG A 359 -2.98 12.56 -1.33
C ARG A 359 -2.95 11.11 -1.83
N CYS A 360 -1.76 10.52 -1.91
CA CYS A 360 -1.55 9.23 -2.57
C CYS A 360 -1.17 8.09 -1.62
N HIS A 361 -0.59 8.42 -0.46
CA HIS A 361 0.02 7.44 0.46
C HIS A 361 -0.68 7.32 1.83
N GLN A 362 -1.75 8.07 2.10
CA GLN A 362 -2.45 7.99 3.39
C GLN A 362 -3.49 6.88 3.45
N ARG A 363 -4.56 7.00 2.65
CA ARG A 363 -5.67 6.03 2.54
C ARG A 363 -6.18 5.50 3.90
N PHE A 364 -6.70 6.41 4.72
CA PHE A 364 -7.35 6.03 5.97
C PHE A 364 -8.60 5.17 5.73
N GLN A 365 -8.99 4.38 6.72
CA GLN A 365 -10.28 3.69 6.75
C GLN A 365 -10.92 3.96 8.12
N TYR A 366 -12.11 4.54 8.14
CA TYR A 366 -12.81 4.75 9.40
C TYR A 366 -13.45 3.43 9.87
N ASP A 367 -13.33 3.13 11.15
CA ASP A 367 -13.99 2.00 11.80
C ASP A 367 -15.11 2.50 12.73
N PRO A 368 -16.38 2.42 12.30
CA PRO A 368 -17.50 2.87 13.12
C PRO A 368 -17.67 2.04 14.41
N THR A 369 -17.14 0.82 14.47
CA THR A 369 -17.24 -0.03 15.67
C THR A 369 -16.36 0.48 16.81
N LEU A 370 -15.31 1.25 16.48
CA LEU A 370 -14.40 1.84 17.45
C LEU A 370 -14.86 3.20 17.98
N GLN A 371 -15.87 3.83 17.36
CA GLN A 371 -16.27 5.21 17.68
C GLN A 371 -16.66 5.39 19.15
N ASP A 372 -17.29 4.38 19.74
CA ASP A 372 -17.84 4.44 21.08
C ASP A 372 -16.91 3.86 22.15
N THR A 373 -15.68 3.47 21.79
CA THR A 373 -14.71 2.97 22.79
C THR A 373 -14.14 4.12 23.63
N PRO A 374 -13.71 3.85 24.89
CA PRO A 374 -13.10 4.89 25.74
C PRO A 374 -11.94 5.63 25.07
N GLU A 375 -11.13 4.93 24.27
CA GLU A 375 -10.00 5.49 23.54
C GLU A 375 -10.44 6.47 22.46
N ALA A 376 -11.48 6.14 21.69
CA ALA A 376 -12.03 7.02 20.67
C ALA A 376 -12.76 8.24 21.25
N GLN A 377 -13.39 8.08 22.42
CA GLN A 377 -13.99 9.21 23.14
C GLN A 377 -12.94 10.19 23.68
N LEU A 378 -11.75 9.71 24.04
CA LEU A 378 -10.61 10.57 24.39
C LEU A 378 -9.95 11.18 23.14
N LYS A 379 -9.83 10.41 22.06
CA LYS A 379 -9.16 10.79 20.80
C LYS A 379 -9.89 10.18 19.61
N GLY A 380 -10.75 10.96 18.96
CA GLY A 380 -11.59 10.48 17.85
C GLY A 380 -10.79 9.89 16.67
N GLU A 381 -9.54 10.29 16.50
CA GLU A 381 -8.63 9.72 15.51
C GLU A 381 -8.28 8.24 15.77
N TYR A 382 -8.54 7.70 16.97
CA TYR A 382 -8.34 6.28 17.29
C TYR A 382 -9.15 5.35 16.36
N ALA A 383 -10.35 5.79 15.96
CA ALA A 383 -11.23 5.06 15.05
C ALA A 383 -10.75 5.07 13.58
N PHE A 384 -9.61 5.69 13.27
CA PHE A 384 -9.01 5.68 11.95
C PHE A 384 -7.93 4.59 11.84
N GLY A 385 -8.17 3.69 10.90
CA GLY A 385 -7.29 2.60 10.51
C GLY A 385 -6.82 2.69 9.06
N VAL A 386 -6.46 1.54 8.52
CA VAL A 386 -5.76 1.40 7.24
C VAL A 386 -6.72 0.86 6.18
N LYS A 387 -6.75 1.45 4.96
CA LYS A 387 -7.52 0.87 3.85
C LYS A 387 -7.03 -0.53 3.53
N MET A 388 -7.94 -1.50 3.59
CA MET A 388 -7.69 -2.87 3.16
C MET A 388 -8.13 -3.10 1.71
N LYS A 389 -7.39 -3.97 1.01
CA LYS A 389 -7.77 -4.59 -0.26
C LYS A 389 -8.06 -6.06 0.02
N SER A 390 -9.35 -6.34 0.24
CA SER A 390 -9.83 -7.63 0.74
C SER A 390 -9.28 -7.92 2.14
N LEU A 391 -8.30 -8.81 2.29
CA LEU A 391 -7.80 -9.30 3.58
C LEU A 391 -6.49 -8.62 4.01
N CYS A 392 -5.79 -7.94 3.09
CA CYS A 392 -4.48 -7.31 3.34
C CYS A 392 -4.54 -5.78 3.23
N PRO A 393 -3.62 -5.02 3.87
CA PRO A 393 -3.51 -3.59 3.68
C PRO A 393 -3.32 -3.23 2.21
N SER A 394 -3.97 -2.17 1.73
CA SER A 394 -3.77 -1.70 0.35
C SER A 394 -2.38 -1.08 0.19
N CYS A 395 -1.84 -1.09 -1.03
CA CYS A 395 -0.78 -0.14 -1.41
C CYS A 395 -1.22 1.32 -1.19
N GLY A 396 -0.24 2.22 -1.00
CA GLY A 396 -0.51 3.66 -0.79
C GLY A 396 -1.14 3.96 0.57
N THR A 397 -0.86 3.13 1.58
CA THR A 397 -1.37 3.27 2.95
C THR A 397 -0.28 3.51 3.98
N GLU A 398 0.94 3.79 3.54
CA GLU A 398 2.10 3.98 4.41
C GLU A 398 1.85 5.11 5.44
N GLY A 399 1.11 6.15 5.05
CA GLY A 399 0.70 7.24 5.92
C GLY A 399 -0.27 6.83 7.03
N SER A 400 -1.33 6.05 6.74
CA SER A 400 -2.27 5.57 7.77
C SER A 400 -1.67 4.47 8.65
N GLN A 401 -0.74 3.67 8.11
CA GLN A 401 0.04 2.72 8.90
C GLN A 401 0.96 3.45 9.88
N MET A 402 1.71 4.44 9.40
CA MET A 402 2.62 5.25 10.21
C MET A 402 1.87 6.10 11.23
N TYR A 403 0.67 6.61 10.91
CA TYR A 403 -0.10 7.50 11.78
C TYR A 403 -0.26 6.96 13.22
N ASN A 404 -0.46 5.64 13.35
CA ASN A 404 -0.59 4.95 14.64
C ASN A 404 0.74 4.31 15.07
N SER A 405 1.83 5.09 15.10
CA SER A 405 3.17 4.62 15.52
C SER A 405 3.89 5.65 16.38
N VAL A 406 4.87 5.17 17.16
CA VAL A 406 5.76 6.04 17.96
C VAL A 406 6.49 7.05 17.07
N HIS A 407 6.91 6.66 15.87
CA HIS A 407 7.64 7.58 14.97
C HIS A 407 6.78 8.78 14.59
N TYR A 408 5.51 8.57 14.25
CA TYR A 408 4.60 9.66 13.89
C TYR A 408 4.27 10.55 15.09
N GLU A 409 4.02 9.94 16.25
CA GLU A 409 3.80 10.64 17.52
C GLU A 409 4.98 11.54 17.90
N LYS A 410 6.21 11.12 17.57
CA LYS A 410 7.45 11.89 17.79
C LYS A 410 7.76 12.90 16.67
N GLY A 411 6.82 13.12 15.75
CA GLY A 411 6.91 14.15 14.71
C GLY A 411 7.58 13.70 13.41
N MET A 412 7.95 12.43 13.26
CA MET A 412 8.51 11.92 12.00
C MET A 412 7.42 11.87 10.92
N ARG A 413 7.81 12.18 9.68
CA ARG A 413 6.97 12.13 8.48
C ARG A 413 7.73 11.43 7.36
N CYS A 414 7.07 11.22 6.21
CA CYS A 414 7.67 10.58 5.05
C CYS A 414 9.03 11.20 4.68
N THR A 415 9.09 12.53 4.63
CA THR A 415 10.28 13.31 4.24
C THR A 415 11.38 13.38 5.31
N THR A 416 11.12 12.89 6.53
CA THR A 416 12.16 12.66 7.55
C THR A 416 13.13 11.58 7.09
N CYS A 417 12.61 10.50 6.51
CA CYS A 417 13.42 9.37 6.05
C CYS A 417 13.64 9.36 4.55
N HIS A 418 12.69 9.79 3.72
CA HIS A 418 12.77 9.66 2.26
C HIS A 418 13.27 10.93 1.56
N ASP A 419 14.10 10.74 0.52
CA ASP A 419 14.26 11.73 -0.55
C ASP A 419 12.99 11.72 -1.44
N PRO A 420 12.30 12.85 -1.64
CA PRO A 420 11.05 12.89 -2.40
C PRO A 420 11.24 12.78 -3.92
N HIS A 421 12.47 12.99 -4.43
CA HIS A 421 12.79 12.92 -5.86
C HIS A 421 13.38 11.56 -6.24
N GLU A 422 14.13 10.93 -5.34
CA GLU A 422 14.82 9.66 -5.56
C GLU A 422 14.10 8.48 -4.87
N VAL A 423 12.79 8.38 -5.11
CA VAL A 423 11.94 7.30 -4.55
C VAL A 423 12.19 5.93 -5.18
N THR A 424 13.11 5.85 -6.14
CA THR A 424 13.64 4.62 -6.73
C THR A 424 15.11 4.89 -7.08
N ASP A 425 16.02 4.44 -6.22
CA ASP A 425 17.47 4.66 -6.34
C ASP A 425 18.13 3.72 -7.38
N GLY A 426 17.46 2.62 -7.71
CA GLY A 426 17.89 1.64 -8.72
C GLY A 426 17.09 1.71 -10.02
N ASP A 427 17.15 0.63 -10.81
CA ASP A 427 16.37 0.52 -12.05
C ASP A 427 14.86 0.43 -11.74
N TRP A 428 14.05 1.34 -12.29
CA TRP A 428 12.59 1.33 -12.16
C TRP A 428 11.95 0.09 -12.79
N LYS A 429 12.65 -0.57 -13.72
CA LYS A 429 12.23 -1.84 -14.32
C LYS A 429 12.40 -3.04 -13.37
N SER A 430 13.19 -2.88 -12.29
CA SER A 430 13.42 -3.94 -11.32
C SER A 430 12.13 -4.45 -10.67
N GLY A 431 12.14 -5.74 -10.31
CA GLY A 431 11.14 -6.37 -9.47
C GLY A 431 11.14 -5.88 -8.01
N PHE A 432 12.06 -4.99 -7.63
CA PHE A 432 12.21 -4.45 -6.29
C PHE A 432 12.23 -2.92 -6.27
N THR A 433 12.04 -2.35 -5.08
CA THR A 433 12.13 -0.91 -4.84
C THR A 433 13.09 -0.67 -3.69
N LYS A 434 14.14 0.11 -3.95
CA LYS A 434 15.08 0.63 -2.95
C LYS A 434 14.99 2.16 -3.03
N PRO A 435 14.19 2.83 -2.17
CA PRO A 435 14.12 4.28 -2.13
C PRO A 435 15.41 4.85 -1.54
N LYS A 436 15.81 6.05 -1.97
CA LYS A 436 16.89 6.76 -1.30
C LYS A 436 16.42 7.26 0.07
N LEU A 437 17.17 6.91 1.10
CA LEU A 437 16.91 7.35 2.47
C LEU A 437 17.86 8.50 2.86
N LYS A 438 17.30 9.53 3.49
CA LYS A 438 18.01 10.60 4.21
C LYS A 438 18.44 10.16 5.60
N LYS A 439 17.69 9.22 6.19
CA LYS A 439 17.96 8.63 7.50
C LYS A 439 17.72 7.12 7.44
N ASP A 440 18.70 6.36 7.89
CA ASP A 440 18.57 4.94 8.15
C ASP A 440 18.16 4.68 9.61
N CYS A 441 17.68 3.47 9.91
CA CYS A 441 17.39 3.05 11.28
C CYS A 441 18.61 3.22 12.19
N LYS A 442 19.81 2.91 11.68
CA LYS A 442 21.07 2.98 12.44
C LYS A 442 21.45 4.39 12.88
N ASP A 443 20.95 5.42 12.21
CA ASP A 443 21.24 6.83 12.55
C ASP A 443 20.61 7.25 13.89
N CYS A 444 19.54 6.58 14.32
CA CYS A 444 18.79 6.91 15.54
C CYS A 444 18.83 5.79 16.60
N HIS A 445 19.10 4.54 16.20
CA HIS A 445 19.01 3.36 17.07
C HIS A 445 20.39 2.76 17.37
N ALA A 446 21.23 3.51 18.09
CA ALA A 446 22.62 3.15 18.33
C ALA A 446 22.81 1.86 19.16
N ALA A 447 21.99 1.64 20.19
CA ALA A 447 22.07 0.42 21.01
C ALA A 447 21.73 -0.84 20.20
N GLN A 448 20.67 -0.75 19.40
CA GLN A 448 20.24 -1.81 18.49
C GLN A 448 21.32 -2.09 17.44
N THR A 449 21.89 -1.04 16.86
CA THR A 449 22.97 -1.15 15.86
C THR A 449 24.19 -1.85 16.43
N LEU A 450 24.64 -1.45 17.63
CA LEU A 450 25.79 -2.06 18.29
C LEU A 450 25.59 -3.57 18.49
N ILE A 451 24.41 -4.00 18.94
CA ILE A 451 24.13 -5.43 19.15
C ILE A 451 23.99 -6.17 17.81
N ALA A 452 23.28 -5.60 16.84
CA ALA A 452 23.07 -6.19 15.52
C ALA A 452 24.37 -6.35 14.73
N ASP A 453 25.30 -5.40 14.80
CA ASP A 453 26.60 -5.51 14.15
C ASP A 453 27.50 -6.61 14.78
N ASN A 454 27.10 -7.14 15.96
CA ASN A 454 27.77 -8.24 16.66
C ASN A 454 26.98 -9.56 16.64
N THR A 455 25.95 -9.68 15.79
CA THR A 455 25.31 -10.99 15.55
C THR A 455 26.08 -11.78 14.48
N ASP A 456 26.02 -13.12 14.54
CA ASP A 456 26.46 -13.99 13.44
C ASP A 456 25.26 -14.44 12.58
N THR A 457 24.11 -14.69 13.20
CA THR A 457 22.96 -15.35 12.54
C THR A 457 22.28 -14.45 11.50
N HIS A 458 21.96 -13.21 11.87
CA HIS A 458 21.24 -12.25 11.02
C HIS A 458 22.15 -11.10 10.54
N ASN A 459 23.46 -11.30 10.45
CA ASN A 459 24.40 -10.21 10.15
C ASN A 459 24.31 -9.63 8.73
N LYS A 460 23.65 -10.35 7.82
CA LYS A 460 23.35 -9.89 6.45
C LYS A 460 21.97 -9.24 6.33
N GLN A 461 21.18 -9.25 7.40
CA GLN A 461 19.85 -8.66 7.41
C GLN A 461 19.92 -7.16 7.65
N THR A 462 19.01 -6.43 7.00
CA THR A 462 18.77 -5.01 7.28
C THR A 462 17.78 -4.87 8.45
N CYS A 463 17.74 -3.72 9.12
CA CYS A 463 16.72 -3.48 10.16
C CYS A 463 15.30 -3.59 9.58
N GLN A 464 15.13 -3.15 8.33
CA GLN A 464 13.89 -3.17 7.58
C GLN A 464 13.42 -4.60 7.27
N SER A 465 14.31 -5.60 7.21
CA SER A 465 13.93 -6.96 6.83
C SER A 465 12.96 -7.62 7.82
N CYS A 466 13.08 -7.29 9.11
CA CYS A 466 12.16 -7.75 10.16
C CYS A 466 11.09 -6.70 10.48
N HIS A 467 11.46 -5.41 10.50
CA HIS A 467 10.58 -4.33 10.98
C HIS A 467 9.69 -3.70 9.91
N MET A 468 9.90 -4.00 8.62
CA MET A 468 9.12 -3.47 7.51
C MET A 468 8.82 -4.56 6.47
N PRO A 469 8.23 -5.70 6.87
CA PRO A 469 7.90 -6.75 5.92
C PRO A 469 6.92 -6.25 4.88
N ASN A 470 7.02 -6.80 3.66
CA ASN A 470 5.97 -6.60 2.68
C ASN A 470 4.67 -7.25 3.15
N MET A 471 3.63 -6.43 3.32
CA MET A 471 2.27 -6.86 3.70
C MET A 471 1.21 -6.29 2.76
N GLY A 472 1.53 -5.21 2.07
CA GLY A 472 0.56 -4.46 1.29
C GLY A 472 0.20 -5.17 -0.01
N SER A 473 -1.10 -5.40 -0.21
CA SER A 473 -1.72 -5.80 -1.47
C SER A 473 -1.85 -4.60 -2.41
N CYS A 474 -1.17 -4.65 -3.54
CA CYS A 474 -1.37 -3.68 -4.61
C CYS A 474 -2.49 -4.13 -5.57
N GLU A 475 -2.56 -5.44 -5.80
CA GLU A 475 -3.33 -6.07 -6.87
C GLU A 475 -4.78 -6.36 -6.46
N ASN A 476 -5.07 -6.36 -5.15
CA ASN A 476 -6.33 -6.86 -4.58
C ASN A 476 -6.61 -8.29 -5.05
N PHE A 477 -5.57 -9.13 -5.12
CA PHE A 477 -5.72 -10.49 -5.63
C PHE A 477 -6.16 -11.43 -4.51
N LYS A 478 -7.42 -11.27 -4.10
CA LYS A 478 -8.02 -11.95 -2.94
C LYS A 478 -7.77 -13.46 -2.93
N ALA A 479 -7.84 -14.10 -4.09
CA ALA A 479 -7.65 -15.54 -4.23
C ALA A 479 -6.31 -16.06 -3.70
N MET A 480 -5.29 -15.19 -3.58
CA MET A 480 -3.97 -15.53 -3.06
C MET A 480 -3.69 -14.98 -1.65
N GLN A 481 -4.67 -14.37 -0.99
CA GLN A 481 -4.46 -13.73 0.32
C GLN A 481 -4.70 -14.73 1.46
N PHE A 482 -3.64 -15.18 2.11
CA PHE A 482 -3.65 -16.05 3.28
C PHE A 482 -2.86 -15.37 4.42
N PRO A 483 -3.44 -14.35 5.08
CA PRO A 483 -2.72 -13.47 6.00
C PRO A 483 -2.09 -14.18 7.19
N ASP A 484 -2.70 -15.27 7.67
CA ASP A 484 -2.20 -16.03 8.83
C ASP A 484 -0.91 -16.80 8.50
N GLN A 485 -0.67 -17.08 7.21
CA GLN A 485 0.56 -17.64 6.66
C GLN A 485 1.49 -16.56 6.06
N ALA A 486 1.18 -15.28 6.29
CA ALA A 486 1.95 -14.13 5.82
C ALA A 486 2.25 -14.13 4.30
N GLY A 487 1.23 -14.41 3.49
CA GLY A 487 1.34 -14.42 2.03
C GLY A 487 -0.01 -14.32 1.31
N PHE A 488 -0.09 -14.36 -0.02
CA PHE A 488 1.01 -14.28 -0.99
C PHE A 488 0.91 -13.01 -1.86
N ASP A 489 -0.19 -12.26 -1.76
CA ASP A 489 -0.34 -10.90 -2.31
C ASP A 489 0.30 -9.86 -1.37
N ALA A 490 1.62 -9.95 -1.23
CA ALA A 490 2.46 -9.21 -0.28
C ALA A 490 3.55 -8.43 -1.03
N VAL A 491 3.21 -7.26 -1.57
CA VAL A 491 4.04 -6.58 -2.58
C VAL A 491 4.54 -5.18 -2.20
N ARG A 492 4.08 -4.62 -1.07
CA ARG A 492 4.51 -3.31 -0.54
C ARG A 492 4.90 -3.37 0.93
N LYS A 493 5.99 -2.67 1.29
CA LYS A 493 6.58 -2.63 2.63
C LYS A 493 5.64 -1.94 3.61
N SER A 494 5.46 -2.53 4.78
CA SER A 494 4.73 -1.93 5.89
C SER A 494 5.51 -0.79 6.55
N HIS A 495 4.80 0.16 7.16
CA HIS A 495 5.35 1.32 7.88
C HIS A 495 4.79 1.40 9.30
N MET A 496 4.86 0.28 10.02
CA MET A 496 4.36 0.13 11.40
C MET A 496 5.49 -0.09 12.41
N TRP A 497 6.60 -0.71 11.98
CA TRP A 497 7.87 -0.94 12.71
C TRP A 497 7.80 -1.81 13.97
N LYS A 498 6.81 -1.62 14.84
CA LYS A 498 6.70 -2.34 16.10
C LYS A 498 6.43 -3.82 15.83
N ILE A 499 7.34 -4.70 16.27
CA ILE A 499 7.08 -6.14 16.30
C ILE A 499 6.42 -6.50 17.64
N ASP A 500 5.34 -7.26 17.57
CA ASP A 500 4.65 -7.88 18.70
C ASP A 500 5.09 -9.33 18.85
N VAL A 501 5.58 -9.66 20.05
CA VAL A 501 6.10 -11.01 20.37
C VAL A 501 5.02 -11.74 21.15
N ASP A 502 4.18 -12.46 20.43
CA ASP A 502 3.01 -13.15 20.97
C ASP A 502 2.74 -14.45 20.19
N PRO A 503 2.32 -15.54 20.84
CA PRO A 503 2.07 -16.80 20.14
C PRO A 503 0.85 -16.76 19.21
N THR A 504 -0.13 -15.87 19.45
CA THR A 504 -1.43 -15.94 18.76
C THR A 504 -1.96 -14.61 18.23
N ARG A 505 -1.55 -13.45 18.79
CA ARG A 505 -2.00 -12.14 18.30
C ARG A 505 -1.54 -11.89 16.86
N LYS A 506 -2.48 -11.49 16.00
CA LYS A 506 -2.25 -11.25 14.57
C LYS A 506 -2.36 -9.77 14.25
N THR A 507 -1.55 -9.33 13.28
CA THR A 507 -1.54 -7.96 12.74
C THR A 507 -2.83 -7.65 11.99
N LEU A 508 -3.30 -8.62 11.21
CA LEU A 508 -4.46 -8.48 10.34
C LEU A 508 -5.58 -9.33 10.91
N ASN A 509 -6.76 -8.76 11.12
CA ASN A 509 -7.88 -9.48 11.73
C ASN A 509 -9.14 -9.32 10.88
N PRO A 510 -9.97 -10.37 10.72
CA PRO A 510 -11.33 -10.20 10.25
C PRO A 510 -12.16 -9.45 11.30
N PRO A 511 -13.40 -9.04 10.97
CA PRO A 511 -14.32 -8.51 11.98
C PRO A 511 -14.48 -9.48 13.16
N GLU A 512 -14.75 -8.95 14.34
CA GLU A 512 -14.91 -9.75 15.55
C GLU A 512 -15.97 -10.86 15.37
N GLY A 513 -15.66 -12.06 15.84
CA GLY A 513 -16.52 -13.25 15.73
C GLY A 513 -16.55 -13.91 14.36
N GLN A 514 -15.89 -13.35 13.34
CA GLN A 514 -15.81 -13.96 12.00
C GLN A 514 -14.64 -14.95 11.89
N PRO A 515 -14.76 -15.98 11.03
CA PRO A 515 -13.68 -16.93 10.80
C PRO A 515 -12.48 -16.25 10.10
N ARG A 516 -11.28 -16.72 10.43
CA ARG A 516 -10.01 -16.25 9.84
C ARG A 516 -9.69 -16.96 8.51
N THR A 517 -10.69 -17.08 7.64
CA THR A 517 -10.54 -17.77 6.35
C THR A 517 -9.79 -16.89 5.35
N GLY A 518 -8.76 -17.45 4.69
CA GLY A 518 -8.03 -16.83 3.60
C GLY A 518 -8.63 -17.14 2.21
N GLY A 519 -8.07 -16.52 1.17
CA GLY A 519 -8.36 -16.86 -0.21
C GLY A 519 -9.75 -16.42 -0.69
N PRO A 520 -10.30 -17.10 -1.72
CA PRO A 520 -11.59 -16.75 -2.32
C PRO A 520 -12.75 -16.66 -1.31
N GLU A 521 -12.72 -17.49 -0.26
CA GLU A 521 -13.76 -17.57 0.78
C GLU A 521 -13.60 -16.57 1.92
N GLY A 522 -12.50 -15.80 1.95
CA GLY A 522 -12.25 -14.86 3.05
C GLY A 522 -13.35 -13.81 3.23
N VAL A 523 -13.70 -13.53 4.48
CA VAL A 523 -14.73 -12.54 4.83
C VAL A 523 -14.30 -11.11 4.51
N LYS A 524 -15.28 -10.20 4.36
CA LYS A 524 -15.01 -8.77 4.17
C LYS A 524 -14.78 -8.07 5.50
N GLY A 525 -14.14 -6.90 5.47
CA GLY A 525 -14.02 -6.01 6.63
C GLY A 525 -12.80 -6.29 7.52
N TRP A 526 -11.73 -6.86 6.96
CA TRP A 526 -10.49 -7.00 7.71
C TRP A 526 -9.93 -5.64 8.12
N THR A 527 -9.14 -5.62 9.19
CA THR A 527 -8.50 -4.42 9.74
C THR A 527 -7.06 -4.71 10.17
N VAL A 528 -6.28 -3.65 10.36
CA VAL A 528 -4.97 -3.69 11.02
C VAL A 528 -5.20 -3.51 12.52
N ALA A 529 -4.63 -4.41 13.31
CA ALA A 529 -4.76 -4.43 14.76
C ALA A 529 -4.01 -3.27 15.43
N LYS A 530 -4.51 -2.85 16.59
CA LYS A 530 -3.85 -1.92 17.50
C LYS A 530 -3.49 -2.65 18.80
N ASN A 531 -2.33 -2.34 19.37
CA ASN A 531 -1.94 -2.81 20.70
C ASN A 531 -2.63 -1.99 21.80
N GLU A 532 -2.34 -2.30 23.07
CA GLU A 532 -2.87 -1.60 24.26
C GLU A 532 -2.54 -0.09 24.29
N GLU A 533 -1.51 0.35 23.56
CA GLU A 533 -1.11 1.75 23.42
C GLU A 533 -1.81 2.44 22.23
N GLY A 534 -2.69 1.74 21.52
CA GLY A 534 -3.39 2.21 20.33
C GLY A 534 -2.55 2.25 19.05
N ARG A 535 -1.38 1.59 19.06
CA ARG A 535 -0.43 1.59 17.94
C ARG A 535 -0.54 0.32 17.10
N ASN A 536 -0.31 0.47 15.80
CA ASN A 536 -0.21 -0.68 14.91
C ASN A 536 1.04 -1.52 15.25
N TYR A 537 0.97 -2.82 15.02
CA TYR A 537 2.09 -3.75 15.24
C TYR A 537 2.21 -4.79 14.13
N LEU A 538 3.34 -5.48 14.11
CA LEU A 538 3.68 -6.59 13.23
C LEU A 538 3.76 -7.86 14.07
N ASP A 539 3.02 -8.89 13.73
CA ASP A 539 3.18 -10.20 14.33
C ASP A 539 4.44 -10.91 13.82
N LEU A 540 4.83 -11.98 14.51
CA LEU A 540 6.04 -12.74 14.21
C LEU A 540 5.97 -13.47 12.86
N MET A 541 4.77 -13.87 12.40
CA MET A 541 4.65 -14.55 11.11
C MET A 541 5.04 -13.62 9.98
N TRP A 542 4.49 -12.39 9.98
CA TRP A 542 4.90 -11.37 9.02
C TRP A 542 6.36 -10.94 9.18
N SER A 543 6.88 -10.89 10.40
CA SER A 543 8.25 -10.40 10.63
C SER A 543 9.34 -11.41 10.23
N CYS A 544 9.08 -12.72 10.37
CA CYS A 544 10.09 -13.76 10.23
C CYS A 544 9.87 -14.68 9.01
N ALA A 545 8.62 -15.03 8.71
CA ALA A 545 8.28 -16.12 7.80
C ALA A 545 7.42 -15.70 6.59
N ARG A 546 7.25 -14.39 6.33
CA ARG A 546 6.48 -13.92 5.18
C ARG A 546 6.97 -14.48 3.84
N THR A 547 6.03 -14.75 2.95
CA THR A 547 6.31 -15.08 1.55
C THR A 547 6.05 -13.85 0.69
N ALA A 548 7.12 -13.21 0.21
CA ALA A 548 7.02 -11.93 -0.47
C ALA A 548 8.07 -11.78 -1.59
N ILE A 549 7.68 -12.13 -2.80
CA ILE A 549 8.49 -12.11 -4.04
C ILE A 549 8.94 -10.71 -4.50
N SER A 550 8.42 -9.71 -3.81
CA SER A 550 8.58 -8.29 -4.07
C SER A 550 9.43 -7.62 -2.98
N ASP A 551 9.85 -8.38 -1.97
CA ASP A 551 10.70 -7.93 -0.89
C ASP A 551 12.13 -8.36 -1.17
N HIS A 552 13.00 -7.40 -1.47
CA HIS A 552 14.39 -7.71 -1.78
C HIS A 552 15.09 -8.30 -0.55
N ASP A 553 14.70 -7.91 0.67
CA ASP A 553 15.28 -8.46 1.89
C ASP A 553 14.93 -9.95 2.07
N VAL A 554 13.81 -10.43 1.51
CA VAL A 554 13.47 -11.87 1.47
C VAL A 554 14.28 -12.55 0.38
N VAL A 555 14.19 -12.05 -0.85
CA VAL A 555 14.76 -12.71 -2.03
C VAL A 555 16.29 -12.77 -1.96
N GLU A 556 16.94 -11.68 -1.57
CA GLU A 556 18.41 -11.59 -1.49
C GLU A 556 18.98 -12.38 -0.29
N ASN A 557 18.15 -12.74 0.70
CA ASN A 557 18.56 -13.46 1.91
C ASN A 557 17.90 -14.85 2.03
N LYS A 558 17.95 -15.63 0.94
CA LYS A 558 17.55 -17.05 0.92
C LYS A 558 16.08 -17.30 1.33
N GLY A 559 15.18 -16.35 1.07
CA GLY A 559 13.77 -16.50 1.36
C GLY A 559 13.38 -16.40 2.85
N CYS A 560 14.29 -15.93 3.72
CA CYS A 560 14.09 -15.89 5.17
C CYS A 560 13.58 -17.26 5.71
N HIS A 561 12.56 -17.25 6.56
CA HIS A 561 11.96 -18.47 7.13
C HIS A 561 10.66 -18.89 6.44
N SER A 562 10.38 -18.36 5.24
CA SER A 562 9.17 -18.75 4.49
C SER A 562 9.19 -20.22 4.16
N GLN A 563 8.13 -20.95 4.54
CA GLN A 563 7.93 -22.35 4.14
C GLN A 563 7.92 -22.55 2.61
N PHE A 564 7.58 -21.51 1.85
CA PHE A 564 7.37 -21.60 0.40
C PHE A 564 8.55 -21.08 -0.41
N GLN A 565 9.29 -20.11 0.12
CA GLN A 565 10.36 -19.41 -0.59
C GLN A 565 11.76 -19.64 0.01
N SER A 566 11.87 -20.20 1.22
CA SER A 566 13.17 -20.35 1.89
C SER A 566 14.08 -21.38 1.21
N GLU A 567 15.35 -21.01 1.10
CA GLU A 567 16.47 -21.88 0.70
C GLU A 567 17.34 -22.27 1.92
N LEU A 568 16.88 -21.96 3.14
CA LEU A 568 17.52 -22.44 4.37
C LEU A 568 17.24 -23.94 4.57
N GLU A 569 17.91 -24.54 5.54
CA GLU A 569 17.59 -25.90 5.97
C GLU A 569 16.11 -26.01 6.37
N VAL A 570 15.48 -27.15 6.09
CA VAL A 570 14.03 -27.35 6.30
C VAL A 570 13.61 -27.09 7.75
N GLY A 571 14.48 -27.35 8.73
CA GLY A 571 14.21 -27.03 10.14
C GLY A 571 14.15 -25.52 10.48
N LEU A 572 14.39 -24.65 9.51
CA LEU A 572 14.26 -23.19 9.61
C LEU A 572 13.12 -22.64 8.75
N HIS A 573 12.25 -23.52 8.23
CA HIS A 573 11.05 -23.15 7.50
C HIS A 573 9.91 -23.10 8.51
N TYR A 574 9.53 -21.90 8.94
CA TYR A 574 8.54 -21.76 10.00
C TYR A 574 7.12 -21.81 9.41
N GLU A 575 6.31 -22.72 9.96
CA GLU A 575 4.98 -23.04 9.44
C GLU A 575 3.89 -22.17 10.08
N ASP A 576 4.08 -21.80 11.35
CA ASP A 576 3.14 -20.98 12.08
C ASP A 576 3.81 -20.02 13.08
N GLN A 577 2.99 -19.14 13.66
CA GLN A 577 3.46 -18.11 14.58
C GLN A 577 3.88 -18.66 15.95
N LEU A 578 3.28 -19.76 16.40
CA LEU A 578 3.59 -20.36 17.70
C LEU A 578 4.99 -20.97 17.67
N GLU A 579 5.38 -21.58 16.54
CA GLU A 579 6.73 -22.05 16.29
C GLU A 579 7.74 -20.90 16.38
N ILE A 580 7.51 -19.81 15.65
CA ILE A 580 8.39 -18.63 15.65
C ILE A 580 8.49 -18.04 17.07
N TYR A 581 7.36 -17.93 17.77
CA TYR A 581 7.35 -17.51 19.17
C TYR A 581 8.22 -18.41 20.05
N GLY A 582 8.14 -19.73 19.86
CA GLY A 582 9.00 -20.70 20.52
C GLY A 582 10.50 -20.41 20.29
N GLU A 583 10.91 -20.18 19.05
CA GLU A 583 12.30 -19.84 18.71
C GLU A 583 12.74 -18.49 19.31
N VAL A 584 11.89 -17.46 19.24
CA VAL A 584 12.17 -16.16 19.86
C VAL A 584 12.32 -16.29 21.37
N MET A 585 11.48 -17.12 22.02
CA MET A 585 11.57 -17.37 23.47
C MET A 585 12.84 -18.10 23.89
N LYS A 586 13.42 -18.96 23.04
CA LYS A 586 14.73 -19.59 23.31
C LYS A 586 15.86 -18.56 23.44
N TRP A 587 15.71 -17.40 22.79
CA TRP A 587 16.67 -16.31 22.91
C TRP A 587 16.30 -15.32 24.01
N GLN A 588 15.03 -14.90 24.08
CA GLN A 588 14.62 -13.88 25.04
C GLN A 588 14.61 -14.33 26.49
N LYS A 589 14.23 -15.59 26.77
CA LYS A 589 14.11 -16.05 28.17
C LYS A 589 15.47 -16.07 28.89
N PRO A 590 16.54 -16.70 28.36
CA PRO A 590 17.84 -16.71 29.04
C PRO A 590 18.40 -15.30 29.25
N VAL A 591 18.26 -14.43 28.25
CA VAL A 591 18.70 -13.03 28.33
C VAL A 591 17.96 -12.27 29.43
N LYS A 592 16.62 -12.36 29.48
CA LYS A 592 15.80 -11.71 30.52
C LYS A 592 16.10 -12.26 31.92
N GLU A 593 16.32 -13.56 32.06
CA GLU A 593 16.65 -14.19 33.34
C GLU A 593 17.98 -13.71 33.91
N VAL A 594 19.04 -13.69 33.10
CA VAL A 594 20.35 -13.19 33.56
C VAL A 594 20.31 -11.69 33.80
N TYR A 595 19.65 -10.92 32.93
CA TYR A 595 19.42 -9.49 33.14
C TYR A 595 18.78 -9.20 34.51
N ALA A 596 17.70 -9.91 34.86
CA ALA A 596 17.01 -9.70 36.14
C ALA A 596 17.89 -10.04 37.35
N LYS A 597 18.71 -11.10 37.26
CA LYS A 597 19.69 -11.45 38.31
C LYS A 597 20.73 -10.35 38.51
N VAL A 598 21.26 -9.79 37.41
CA VAL A 598 22.24 -8.70 37.47
C VAL A 598 21.62 -7.44 38.06
N GLU A 599 20.42 -7.05 37.63
CA GLU A 599 19.72 -5.87 38.16
C GLU A 599 19.46 -5.99 39.67
N GLN A 600 18.96 -7.14 40.13
CA GLN A 600 18.77 -7.41 41.57
C GLN A 600 20.09 -7.37 42.35
N ALA A 601 21.16 -7.91 41.78
CA ALA A 601 22.48 -7.92 42.40
C ALA A 601 23.07 -6.51 42.54
N LEU A 602 22.87 -5.65 41.54
CA LEU A 602 23.27 -4.24 41.56
C LEU A 602 22.55 -3.46 42.68
N VAL A 603 21.24 -3.62 42.81
CA VAL A 603 20.46 -3.00 43.91
C VAL A 603 20.99 -3.44 45.27
N ARG A 604 21.31 -4.72 45.46
CA ARG A 604 21.91 -5.22 46.71
C ARG A 604 23.30 -4.63 46.96
N ILE A 605 24.14 -4.52 45.92
CA ILE A 605 25.49 -3.95 46.04
C ILE A 605 25.40 -2.50 46.50
N ASP A 606 24.50 -1.70 45.90
CA ASP A 606 24.31 -0.30 46.28
C ASP A 606 23.89 -0.17 47.75
N GLN A 607 22.92 -0.97 48.20
CA GLN A 607 22.49 -1.02 49.60
C GLN A 607 23.63 -1.39 50.55
N LEU A 608 24.44 -2.40 50.20
CA LEU A 608 25.56 -2.83 51.05
C LEU A 608 26.69 -1.79 51.08
N LEU A 609 26.93 -1.05 49.99
CA LEU A 609 27.94 0.01 49.94
C LEU A 609 27.64 1.19 50.88
N GLU A 610 26.38 1.43 51.22
CA GLU A 610 25.97 2.48 52.18
C GLU A 610 26.37 2.13 53.63
N VAL A 611 26.40 0.84 53.97
CA VAL A 611 26.53 0.36 55.34
C VAL A 611 27.85 -0.39 55.61
N THR A 612 28.55 -0.84 54.56
CA THR A 612 29.76 -1.66 54.68
C THR A 612 31.02 -0.80 54.61
N LYS A 613 31.92 -0.96 55.59
CA LYS A 613 33.22 -0.28 55.59
C LYS A 613 34.25 -1.13 54.85
N LEU A 614 34.58 -0.72 53.63
CA LEU A 614 35.60 -1.36 52.78
C LEU A 614 36.96 -0.63 52.85
N SER A 615 38.04 -1.33 52.49
CA SER A 615 39.31 -0.68 52.14
C SER A 615 39.15 0.16 50.86
N THR A 616 40.04 1.12 50.63
CA THR A 616 40.00 1.94 49.39
C THR A 616 40.11 1.07 48.13
N GLU A 617 40.94 0.03 48.17
CA GLU A 617 41.14 -0.90 47.06
C GLU A 617 39.88 -1.71 46.77
N ASP A 618 39.33 -2.37 47.80
CA ASP A 618 38.09 -3.17 47.69
C ASP A 618 36.91 -2.31 47.24
N LYS A 619 36.77 -1.10 47.80
CA LYS A 619 35.72 -0.16 47.42
C LYS A 619 35.83 0.24 45.95
N THR A 620 37.06 0.54 45.50
CA THR A 620 37.32 0.89 44.09
C THR A 620 36.98 -0.28 43.17
N GLN A 621 37.34 -1.50 43.56
CA GLN A 621 37.06 -2.70 42.78
C GLN A 621 35.55 -2.98 42.69
N VAL A 622 34.83 -2.91 43.82
CA VAL A 622 33.37 -3.10 43.86
C VAL A 622 32.66 -2.07 42.97
N LEU A 623 33.01 -0.78 43.08
CA LEU A 623 32.41 0.28 42.27
C LEU A 623 32.66 0.05 40.77
N MET A 624 33.89 -0.30 40.38
CA MET A 624 34.22 -0.57 38.98
C MET A 624 33.46 -1.78 38.42
N LEU A 625 33.29 -2.85 39.20
CA LEU A 625 32.56 -4.04 38.79
C LEU A 625 31.06 -3.75 38.66
N ALA A 626 30.49 -3.01 39.61
CA ALA A 626 29.09 -2.57 39.58
C ALA A 626 28.82 -1.67 38.37
N GLU A 627 29.68 -0.68 38.10
CA GLU A 627 29.55 0.21 36.94
C GLU A 627 29.58 -0.57 35.61
N LYS A 628 30.52 -1.50 35.42
CA LYS A 628 30.58 -2.34 34.20
C LYS A 628 29.35 -3.23 34.01
N ALA A 629 28.81 -3.77 35.11
CA ALA A 629 27.57 -4.53 35.07
C ALA A 629 26.36 -3.63 34.75
N GLN A 630 26.31 -2.43 35.34
CA GLN A 630 25.30 -1.40 35.07
C GLN A 630 25.29 -0.98 33.60
N GLU A 631 26.46 -0.69 33.01
CA GLU A 631 26.59 -0.38 31.57
C GLU A 631 26.01 -1.49 30.67
N THR A 632 26.23 -2.75 31.07
CA THR A 632 25.72 -3.90 30.32
C THR A 632 24.20 -3.97 30.38
N VAL A 633 23.59 -3.89 31.57
CA VAL A 633 22.12 -3.93 31.68
C VAL A 633 21.49 -2.72 30.98
N GLU A 634 22.08 -1.53 31.08
CA GLU A 634 21.59 -0.36 30.36
C GLU A 634 21.59 -0.54 28.85
N LEU A 635 22.65 -1.12 28.29
CA LEU A 635 22.70 -1.41 26.85
C LEU A 635 21.60 -2.39 26.45
N ILE A 636 21.44 -3.50 27.17
CA ILE A 636 20.41 -4.51 26.85
C ILE A 636 19.00 -3.92 26.98
N LYS A 637 18.77 -3.06 27.99
CA LYS A 637 17.49 -2.37 28.19
C LYS A 637 17.22 -1.35 27.08
N LYS A 638 18.23 -0.56 26.67
CA LYS A 638 18.12 0.42 25.57
C LYS A 638 17.92 -0.25 24.22
N ASP A 639 18.54 -1.40 23.99
CA ASP A 639 18.32 -2.24 22.82
C ASP A 639 16.87 -2.76 22.78
N GLY A 640 16.40 -3.35 23.88
CA GLY A 640 15.01 -3.77 24.06
C GLY A 640 14.56 -4.99 23.24
N SER A 641 15.44 -5.59 22.43
CA SER A 641 15.14 -6.81 21.66
C SER A 641 15.25 -8.08 22.50
N TRP A 642 15.87 -7.98 23.68
CA TRP A 642 16.16 -9.08 24.58
C TRP A 642 16.93 -10.21 23.88
N GLY A 643 17.95 -9.83 23.12
CA GLY A 643 18.84 -10.77 22.42
C GLY A 643 18.43 -11.11 21.00
N VAL A 644 17.27 -10.68 20.50
CA VAL A 644 16.86 -10.96 19.12
C VAL A 644 17.74 -10.27 18.09
N HIS A 645 18.25 -9.07 18.39
CA HIS A 645 19.22 -8.40 17.51
C HIS A 645 20.59 -9.09 17.49
N GLY A 646 20.93 -9.88 18.52
CA GLY A 646 22.24 -10.54 18.63
C GLY A 646 22.37 -11.36 19.90
N PHE A 647 21.91 -12.62 19.85
CA PHE A 647 21.75 -13.46 21.04
C PHE A 647 23.08 -13.75 21.73
N ARG A 648 24.06 -14.27 20.99
CA ARG A 648 25.39 -14.64 21.53
C ARG A 648 26.09 -13.46 22.18
N TYR A 649 26.05 -12.30 21.54
CA TYR A 649 26.65 -11.08 22.06
C TYR A 649 25.97 -10.62 23.35
N SER A 650 24.64 -10.55 23.34
CA SER A 650 23.84 -10.13 24.49
C SER A 650 24.04 -11.05 25.69
N GLN A 651 23.95 -12.36 25.48
CA GLN A 651 24.12 -13.37 26.53
C GLN A 651 25.53 -13.31 27.12
N LYS A 652 26.56 -13.27 26.27
CA LYS A 652 27.96 -13.20 26.73
C LYS A 652 28.23 -11.97 27.61
N ARG A 653 27.70 -10.80 27.24
CA ARG A 653 27.87 -9.59 28.07
C ARG A 653 27.15 -9.72 29.40
N LEU A 654 25.93 -10.26 29.40
CA LEU A 654 25.18 -10.48 30.64
C LEU A 654 25.81 -11.52 31.56
N ASP A 655 26.38 -12.60 31.02
CA ASP A 655 27.11 -13.60 31.82
C ASP A 655 28.38 -12.99 32.46
N ALA A 656 29.08 -12.11 31.72
CA ALA A 656 30.19 -11.34 32.27
C ALA A 656 29.73 -10.36 33.36
N ALA A 657 28.62 -9.65 33.15
CA ALA A 657 28.03 -8.77 34.16
C ALA A 657 27.60 -9.53 35.42
N LEU A 658 27.03 -10.73 35.27
CA LEU A 658 26.71 -11.62 36.39
C LEU A 658 27.97 -12.01 37.17
N THR A 659 29.07 -12.28 36.45
CA THR A 659 30.37 -12.55 37.08
C THR A 659 30.89 -11.34 37.85
N TYR A 660 30.76 -10.13 37.29
CA TYR A 660 31.18 -8.90 37.95
C TYR A 660 30.42 -8.64 39.25
N VAL A 661 29.09 -8.73 39.23
CA VAL A 661 28.27 -8.51 40.43
C VAL A 661 28.48 -9.61 41.47
N THR A 662 28.73 -10.85 41.05
CA THR A 662 29.08 -11.95 41.97
C THR A 662 30.40 -11.67 42.68
N GLN A 663 31.43 -11.22 41.94
CA GLN A 663 32.72 -10.86 42.53
C GLN A 663 32.60 -9.65 43.47
N ALA A 664 31.83 -8.63 43.09
CA ALA A 664 31.57 -7.47 43.93
C ALA A 664 30.86 -7.86 45.24
N GLN A 665 29.86 -8.73 45.18
CA GLN A 665 29.18 -9.27 46.36
C GLN A 665 30.13 -10.09 47.26
N ASN A 666 31.00 -10.91 46.67
CA ASN A 666 31.99 -11.68 47.45
C ASN A 666 32.95 -10.76 48.22
N ILE A 667 33.35 -9.63 47.65
CA ILE A 667 34.19 -8.63 48.35
C ILE A 667 33.40 -8.01 49.51
N LEU A 668 32.15 -7.59 49.26
CA LEU A 668 31.29 -7.00 50.29
C LEU A 668 31.02 -7.99 51.45
N ASP A 669 30.64 -9.22 51.13
CA ASP A 669 30.32 -10.26 52.10
C ASP A 669 31.58 -10.76 52.86
N GLY A 670 32.73 -10.81 52.17
CA GLY A 670 34.02 -11.24 52.72
C GLY A 670 34.62 -10.27 53.75
N THR A 671 34.17 -9.01 53.78
CA THR A 671 34.56 -8.04 54.83
C THR A 671 33.80 -8.21 56.15
N GLY A 672 32.93 -9.23 56.25
CA GLY A 672 32.28 -9.61 57.50
C GLY A 672 31.17 -8.64 57.90
N TYR A 673 30.06 -8.68 57.16
CA TYR A 673 28.80 -8.13 57.66
C TYR A 673 28.28 -9.03 58.81
N ALA A 674 28.82 -8.85 60.01
CA ALA A 674 28.15 -9.29 61.22
C ALA A 674 26.99 -8.32 61.44
N ALA A 675 25.79 -8.72 61.02
CA ALA A 675 24.56 -8.04 61.39
C ALA A 675 24.58 -7.78 62.91
N LYS A 676 24.58 -6.52 63.31
CA LYS A 676 24.26 -6.13 64.68
C LYS A 676 22.77 -5.89 64.79
#